data_AF-A0AAE3J3T7-F1
#
_entry.id   AF-A0AAE3J3T7-F1
#
_cell.length_a   1.000
_cell.length_b   1.000
_cell.length_c   1.000
_cell.angle_alpha   90.00
_cell.angle_beta   90.00
_cell.angle_gamma   90.00
#
_symmetry.space_group_name_H-M   'P 1'
#
loop_
_entity.id
_entity.type
_entity.pdbx_description
1 polymer ?
#
loop_
_entity_poly.entity_id
_entity_poly.type
_entity_poly.pdbx_seq_one_letter_code
_entity_poly.pdbx_strand_id
1 'polypeptide(L)'
;MEDVQSPQGATNFTPTSIGVDSPSTALRIQPPSPAVSVSSSNPVPVGGWEPVGKGAGSREGGEKMSLPVLPTKATTLESADVRSAPDMNPLAISRQPSDTDTDTDANTDEESFELPELTPQQFAFTTSTHYRSSSLLVKREFGLSDDDVVFLNEMDRAVFGGMITLHGYIAALREEFPRLDAKEKDRLISELLAYRFVPFDGSLSPNAQEAAQKAGIAMPARIPYYRIYDAPLTFRGAAHEVARMAGFTLVGPAQERIRDLIISRNKGIRNEAQVLDQLRRSAEQGGIGLSEEVAVAAQSAIEDLLGRAQLMGEEEYANWLNSKIHAVPSAASSTAQSSAEAPSTLHKDEEDEIRTIVARMPAQPIRRDTTLEVAVRAVADRLTWRSSDPYLQSRLENVISTRLRDVRSKNEVFIKLMRDEKVGGLGIDRKRAEEVTDEIEKGYVEFRGAIAQEEEYRIKEQLTDQQRKIEERKRREAEEHARWYEEKVKQRQGVTDQQKSTLEKLRTVVAHGMTTPISVPMHPVEEKAQAKERAQFGELVPASPAIPKSVAPSPPEPQVSQQSPVTSSALKTPSVRDVPVAPVVKVSAETERMRKTAQGSRPKIEDIAAPKTSASSSSTALAGPLQEIGNMTLEHFRRISKDPKLAAKRVQDLVALLGEESFNRRTAGIQAWRSSPLQKQYLSLMTESFAAKMPVQKLVDSKQGSKADFPTAEEISAIIELNGILKL
;
A
#
# COMPACT_ATOMS: atom_id res chain seq x y z
N MET A 1 -69.00 39.57 25.77
CA MET A 1 -67.65 39.82 26.30
C MET A 1 -66.99 38.47 26.52
N GLU A 2 -66.78 37.66 25.47
CA GLU A 2 -66.04 37.88 24.18
C GLU A 2 -64.52 37.74 24.35
N ASP A 3 -63.76 37.14 23.44
CA ASP A 3 -64.06 36.10 22.41
C ASP A 3 -62.71 35.57 21.84
N VAL A 4 -62.73 34.84 20.72
CA VAL A 4 -61.58 34.48 19.84
C VAL A 4 -60.62 33.44 20.47
N GLN A 5 -60.87 32.13 20.32
CA GLN A 5 -60.67 31.26 19.14
C GLN A 5 -59.22 30.76 18.92
N SER A 6 -59.10 29.48 18.55
CA SER A 6 -57.90 28.82 18.02
C SER A 6 -58.30 27.89 16.88
N PRO A 7 -57.53 27.78 15.78
CA PRO A 7 -57.92 26.99 14.62
C PRO A 7 -57.69 25.48 14.82
N GLN A 8 -58.68 24.68 14.44
CA GLN A 8 -58.52 23.23 14.25
C GLN A 8 -58.08 22.92 12.82
N GLY A 9 -57.43 21.77 12.60
CA GLY A 9 -56.88 21.39 11.29
C GLY A 9 -56.57 19.91 11.13
N ALA A 10 -57.48 19.03 11.54
CA ALA A 10 -57.32 17.58 11.33
C ALA A 10 -57.85 17.16 9.95
N THR A 11 -57.08 16.37 9.21
CA THR A 11 -57.52 15.73 7.95
C THR A 11 -57.19 14.24 7.99
N ASN A 12 -58.24 13.42 8.09
CA ASN A 12 -58.13 11.97 7.92
C ASN A 12 -58.27 11.64 6.43
N PHE A 13 -57.33 10.90 5.86
CA PHE A 13 -57.46 10.29 4.54
C PHE A 13 -57.39 8.78 4.64
N THR A 14 -58.52 8.12 4.37
CA THR A 14 -58.62 6.66 4.25
C THR A 14 -58.18 6.21 2.85
N PRO A 15 -57.32 5.18 2.72
CA PRO A 15 -57.02 4.58 1.43
C PRO A 15 -58.22 3.74 0.94
N THR A 16 -58.67 3.98 -0.29
CA THR A 16 -59.80 3.27 -0.90
C THR A 16 -59.43 1.83 -1.24
N SER A 17 -60.26 0.87 -0.83
CA SER A 17 -60.18 -0.51 -1.32
C SER A 17 -60.70 -0.58 -2.76
N ILE A 18 -59.86 -1.02 -3.69
CA ILE A 18 -60.25 -1.36 -5.06
C ILE A 18 -60.16 -2.88 -5.19
N GLY A 19 -61.32 -3.54 -5.25
CA GLY A 19 -61.39 -4.95 -5.62
C GLY A 19 -61.27 -5.13 -7.13
N VAL A 20 -60.59 -6.19 -7.55
CA VAL A 20 -60.62 -6.71 -8.93
C VAL A 20 -60.84 -8.21 -8.83
N ASP A 21 -61.95 -8.67 -9.41
CA ASP A 21 -62.37 -10.07 -9.36
C ASP A 21 -61.75 -10.92 -10.47
N SER A 22 -61.58 -12.20 -10.15
CA SER A 22 -61.60 -13.35 -11.08
C SER A 22 -60.43 -13.54 -12.09
N PRO A 23 -60.24 -14.77 -12.63
CA PRO A 23 -60.57 -16.08 -12.04
C PRO A 23 -59.41 -17.10 -12.11
N SER A 24 -59.49 -18.14 -11.29
CA SER A 24 -58.68 -19.35 -11.44
C SER A 24 -58.95 -20.07 -12.76
N THR A 25 -57.92 -20.65 -13.38
CA THR A 25 -58.07 -21.73 -14.36
C THR A 25 -56.94 -22.74 -14.17
N ALA A 26 -57.26 -23.86 -13.51
CA ALA A 26 -56.33 -24.98 -13.36
C ALA A 26 -56.55 -25.97 -14.52
N LEU A 27 -55.49 -26.25 -15.29
CA LEU A 27 -55.56 -27.18 -16.42
C LEU A 27 -54.49 -28.29 -16.27
N ARG A 28 -54.93 -29.39 -15.67
CA ARG A 28 -54.16 -30.60 -15.37
C ARG A 28 -54.19 -31.53 -16.59
N ILE A 29 -53.06 -31.69 -17.29
CA ILE A 29 -52.93 -32.65 -18.40
C ILE A 29 -51.68 -33.54 -18.24
N GLN A 30 -51.93 -34.85 -18.24
CA GLN A 30 -51.02 -35.98 -18.38
C GLN A 30 -51.86 -37.19 -18.84
N PRO A 31 -51.30 -38.22 -19.48
CA PRO A 31 -50.08 -38.29 -20.31
C PRO A 31 -50.51 -38.55 -21.80
N PRO A 32 -49.70 -39.15 -22.71
CA PRO A 32 -49.37 -40.59 -22.62
C PRO A 32 -47.94 -40.98 -23.05
N SER A 33 -47.48 -42.14 -22.57
CA SER A 33 -46.40 -42.90 -23.23
C SER A 33 -46.95 -43.69 -24.43
N PRO A 34 -46.11 -44.09 -25.38
CA PRO A 34 -45.79 -45.53 -25.41
C PRO A 34 -44.29 -45.82 -25.60
N ALA A 35 -43.90 -47.06 -25.34
CA ALA A 35 -42.52 -47.53 -25.49
C ALA A 35 -42.25 -48.12 -26.88
N VAL A 36 -41.02 -47.98 -27.37
CA VAL A 36 -40.39 -48.91 -28.31
C VAL A 36 -38.97 -49.19 -27.83
N SER A 37 -38.62 -50.48 -27.72
CA SER A 37 -37.27 -50.95 -27.42
C SER A 37 -36.57 -51.42 -28.69
N VAL A 38 -35.33 -50.99 -28.91
CA VAL A 38 -34.43 -51.60 -29.90
C VAL A 38 -33.04 -51.75 -29.27
N SER A 39 -32.51 -52.97 -29.30
CA SER A 39 -31.14 -53.28 -28.92
C SER A 39 -30.22 -53.17 -30.13
N SER A 40 -29.04 -52.59 -29.96
CA SER A 40 -27.85 -53.08 -30.68
C SER A 40 -26.58 -52.72 -29.90
N SER A 41 -25.82 -53.74 -29.51
CA SER A 41 -24.44 -53.61 -29.07
C SER A 41 -23.50 -53.87 -30.26
N ASN A 42 -22.39 -53.14 -30.35
CA ASN A 42 -21.14 -53.69 -30.90
C ASN A 42 -19.92 -52.82 -30.54
N PRO A 43 -18.78 -53.41 -30.12
CA PRO A 43 -17.55 -52.68 -29.79
C PRO A 43 -16.50 -52.75 -30.91
N VAL A 44 -15.74 -51.66 -31.10
CA VAL A 44 -14.52 -51.60 -31.95
C VAL A 44 -13.59 -50.49 -31.41
N PRO A 45 -12.26 -50.50 -31.68
CA PRO A 45 -11.35 -51.17 -30.77
C PRO A 45 -10.25 -50.25 -30.19
N VAL A 46 -9.48 -50.77 -29.23
CA VAL A 46 -8.29 -50.11 -28.69
C VAL A 46 -7.16 -50.15 -29.73
N GLY A 47 -6.72 -48.98 -30.20
CA GLY A 47 -5.54 -48.82 -31.05
C GLY A 47 -4.31 -48.43 -30.23
N GLY A 48 -3.35 -49.35 -30.06
CA GLY A 48 -2.10 -49.07 -29.36
C GLY A 48 -1.15 -48.15 -30.13
N TRP A 49 -0.34 -47.38 -29.41
CA TRP A 49 0.74 -46.56 -29.99
C TRP A 49 2.10 -47.16 -29.62
N GLU A 50 2.84 -47.67 -30.61
CA GLU A 50 4.24 -48.05 -30.43
C GLU A 50 5.17 -46.83 -30.55
N PRO A 51 6.25 -46.74 -29.73
CA PRO A 51 7.22 -45.65 -29.83
C PRO A 51 8.22 -45.86 -30.97
N VAL A 52 8.28 -44.91 -31.89
CA VAL A 52 9.19 -44.97 -33.06
C VAL A 52 10.65 -44.74 -32.68
N GLY A 53 11.48 -45.74 -32.99
CA GLY A 53 12.71 -45.57 -33.78
C GLY A 53 13.86 -44.74 -33.19
N LYS A 54 14.91 -45.45 -32.73
CA LYS A 54 16.24 -44.86 -32.49
C LYS A 54 16.82 -44.30 -33.80
N GLY A 55 17.33 -43.07 -33.78
CA GLY A 55 18.24 -42.53 -34.79
C GLY A 55 19.65 -42.43 -34.22
N ALA A 56 20.65 -42.99 -34.91
CA ALA A 56 22.06 -42.92 -34.52
C ALA A 56 22.94 -42.59 -35.73
N GLY A 57 23.92 -41.71 -35.56
CA GLY A 57 24.82 -41.32 -36.65
C GLY A 57 25.88 -40.27 -36.28
N SER A 58 27.11 -40.76 -36.07
CA SER A 58 28.42 -40.14 -36.38
C SER A 58 28.81 -38.76 -35.79
N ARG A 59 30.05 -38.55 -35.29
CA ARG A 59 31.37 -38.53 -35.99
C ARG A 59 31.42 -37.43 -37.07
N GLU A 60 32.36 -36.49 -37.13
CA GLU A 60 33.63 -36.20 -36.40
C GLU A 60 33.67 -34.68 -36.08
N GLY A 61 34.67 -34.06 -35.43
CA GLY A 61 36.00 -34.47 -34.96
C GLY A 61 36.49 -33.45 -33.91
N GLY A 62 37.78 -33.44 -33.56
CA GLY A 62 38.27 -32.58 -32.47
C GLY A 62 39.64 -31.94 -32.70
N GLU A 63 39.85 -30.80 -32.05
CA GLU A 63 41.17 -30.18 -31.85
C GLU A 63 41.46 -30.04 -30.36
N LYS A 64 42.68 -30.39 -29.95
CA LYS A 64 43.19 -30.19 -28.60
C LYS A 64 44.19 -29.04 -28.63
N MET A 65 43.89 -27.94 -27.94
CA MET A 65 44.93 -27.02 -27.46
C MET A 65 45.09 -27.19 -25.95
N SER A 66 46.33 -27.37 -25.51
CA SER A 66 46.69 -27.60 -24.11
C SER A 66 47.65 -26.50 -23.66
N LEU A 67 47.35 -25.84 -22.54
CA LEU A 67 48.24 -24.94 -21.79
C LEU A 67 47.60 -24.65 -20.40
N PRO A 68 48.35 -24.19 -19.38
CA PRO A 68 49.06 -25.09 -18.48
C PRO A 68 48.45 -25.19 -17.07
N VAL A 69 48.85 -26.22 -16.32
CA VAL A 69 48.44 -26.43 -14.92
C VAL A 69 49.39 -25.71 -13.96
N LEU A 70 48.83 -25.06 -12.93
CA LEU A 70 49.52 -24.73 -11.68
C LEU A 70 48.73 -25.31 -10.48
N PRO A 71 49.40 -25.68 -9.36
CA PRO A 71 48.84 -26.63 -8.41
C PRO A 71 48.00 -25.99 -7.30
N THR A 72 46.76 -26.44 -7.15
CA THR A 72 46.00 -26.32 -5.90
C THR A 72 46.22 -27.58 -5.05
N LYS A 73 46.51 -27.41 -3.76
CA LYS A 73 46.57 -28.53 -2.81
C LYS A 73 45.13 -28.92 -2.43
N ALA A 74 44.67 -30.07 -2.92
CA ALA A 74 43.45 -30.67 -2.43
C ALA A 74 43.73 -31.45 -1.14
N THR A 75 43.16 -31.02 -0.01
CA THR A 75 43.01 -31.88 1.17
C THR A 75 41.74 -32.69 0.97
N THR A 76 41.87 -34.00 0.82
CA THR A 76 40.71 -34.90 0.73
C THR A 76 39.93 -34.86 2.04
N LEU A 77 38.63 -34.58 1.96
CA LEU A 77 37.67 -34.86 3.03
C LEU A 77 36.56 -35.75 2.45
N GLU A 78 36.16 -36.74 3.22
CA GLU A 78 35.33 -37.85 2.78
C GLU A 78 33.87 -37.45 2.61
N SER A 79 33.20 -38.03 1.62
CA SER A 79 31.77 -37.81 1.40
C SER A 79 30.95 -38.80 2.22
N ALA A 80 30.37 -38.34 3.33
CA ALA A 80 29.45 -39.11 4.16
C ALA A 80 27.99 -38.95 3.68
N ASP A 81 27.24 -40.05 3.67
CA ASP A 81 25.84 -40.08 3.22
C ASP A 81 24.89 -39.28 4.11
N VAL A 82 23.94 -38.57 3.48
CA VAL A 82 22.85 -37.87 4.17
C VAL A 82 21.63 -38.79 4.29
N ARG A 83 21.56 -39.56 5.39
CA ARG A 83 20.35 -40.28 5.83
C ARG A 83 20.21 -40.27 7.35
N SER A 84 18.95 -40.36 7.80
CA SER A 84 18.49 -40.37 9.20
C SER A 84 18.72 -39.07 9.98
N ALA A 85 17.62 -38.46 10.43
CA ALA A 85 17.65 -37.53 11.55
C ALA A 85 17.73 -38.34 12.86
N PRO A 86 18.38 -37.83 13.91
CA PRO A 86 18.38 -38.49 15.23
C PRO A 86 17.04 -38.24 15.94
N ASP A 87 16.54 -39.28 16.62
CA ASP A 87 15.46 -39.13 17.59
C ASP A 87 15.95 -38.34 18.82
N MET A 88 15.21 -37.30 19.19
CA MET A 88 15.50 -36.46 20.36
C MET A 88 14.65 -36.94 21.54
N ASN A 89 15.20 -37.85 22.35
CA ASN A 89 14.56 -38.34 23.57
C ASN A 89 14.73 -37.31 24.72
N PRO A 90 13.69 -36.92 25.48
CA PRO A 90 13.79 -35.92 26.55
C PRO A 90 14.33 -36.52 27.86
N LEU A 91 15.21 -35.82 28.57
CA LEU A 91 15.69 -36.22 29.91
C LEU A 91 15.94 -35.01 30.84
N ALA A 92 15.30 -35.07 32.02
CA ALA A 92 15.50 -34.35 33.28
C ALA A 92 16.36 -33.05 33.34
N ILE A 93 15.72 -31.95 33.77
CA ILE A 93 16.41 -30.72 34.22
C ILE A 93 16.74 -30.82 35.72
N SER A 94 17.97 -31.26 36.06
CA SER A 94 18.56 -31.03 37.39
C SER A 94 20.09 -31.21 37.40
N ARG A 95 20.85 -30.12 37.48
CA ARG A 95 22.32 -30.15 37.65
C ARG A 95 22.70 -30.17 39.15
N GLN A 96 22.41 -31.27 39.84
CA GLN A 96 23.00 -31.55 41.17
C GLN A 96 24.49 -31.90 41.02
N PRO A 97 25.39 -31.39 41.88
CA PRO A 97 26.79 -31.80 41.88
C PRO A 97 26.92 -33.21 42.48
N SER A 98 27.40 -34.16 41.67
CA SER A 98 27.59 -35.56 42.10
C SER A 98 28.86 -35.71 42.94
N ASP A 99 28.69 -35.93 44.25
CA ASP A 99 29.75 -36.38 45.16
C ASP A 99 29.16 -37.31 46.24
N THR A 100 29.98 -38.26 46.69
CA THR A 100 29.72 -39.33 47.69
C THR A 100 28.77 -40.49 47.29
N ASP A 101 29.32 -41.71 47.37
CA ASP A 101 28.60 -42.97 47.21
C ASP A 101 27.75 -43.33 48.45
N THR A 102 26.48 -43.70 48.24
CA THR A 102 25.75 -44.62 49.13
C THR A 102 24.74 -45.44 48.32
N ASP A 103 24.92 -46.76 48.26
CA ASP A 103 23.89 -47.68 47.80
C ASP A 103 22.62 -47.54 48.67
N THR A 104 21.47 -47.26 48.06
CA THR A 104 20.16 -47.42 48.72
C THR A 104 19.10 -47.65 47.65
N ASP A 105 18.47 -48.82 47.67
CA ASP A 105 17.33 -49.16 46.81
C ASP A 105 16.12 -48.27 47.12
N ALA A 106 15.99 -47.17 46.36
CA ALA A 106 14.83 -46.30 46.39
C ALA A 106 14.20 -46.28 44.99
N ASN A 107 13.11 -47.03 44.81
CA ASN A 107 12.21 -46.90 43.66
C ASN A 107 11.41 -45.60 43.80
N THR A 108 12.10 -44.47 43.69
CA THR A 108 11.53 -43.14 43.59
C THR A 108 10.92 -43.03 42.20
N ASP A 109 9.63 -42.72 42.11
CA ASP A 109 8.99 -42.43 40.83
C ASP A 109 9.62 -41.14 40.27
N GLU A 110 10.52 -41.29 39.29
CA GLU A 110 11.08 -40.15 38.56
C GLU A 110 9.95 -39.49 37.77
N GLU A 111 9.40 -38.39 38.31
CA GLU A 111 8.44 -37.54 37.61
C GLU A 111 9.10 -36.97 36.34
N SER A 112 8.97 -37.68 35.24
CA SER A 112 9.52 -37.30 33.94
C SER A 112 8.93 -35.97 33.52
N PHE A 113 9.73 -34.91 33.59
CA PHE A 113 9.30 -33.54 33.30
C PHE A 113 8.94 -33.39 31.81
N GLU A 114 7.67 -33.66 31.48
CA GLU A 114 7.15 -33.58 30.12
C GLU A 114 7.24 -32.14 29.60
N LEU A 115 8.04 -31.94 28.56
CA LEU A 115 8.16 -30.64 27.89
C LEU A 115 6.84 -30.29 27.18
N PRO A 116 6.46 -29.00 27.17
CA PRO A 116 5.12 -28.60 26.75
C PRO A 116 4.97 -28.66 25.22
N GLU A 117 3.78 -29.00 24.73
CA GLU A 117 3.50 -28.96 23.30
C GLU A 117 3.65 -27.54 22.75
N LEU A 118 4.55 -27.37 21.79
CA LEU A 118 4.75 -26.10 21.08
C LEU A 118 3.65 -25.89 20.04
N THR A 119 3.22 -24.64 19.86
CA THR A 119 2.37 -24.29 18.71
C THR A 119 3.12 -24.56 17.39
N PRO A 120 2.42 -24.81 16.26
CA PRO A 120 3.08 -25.04 14.97
C PRO A 120 4.06 -23.93 14.56
N GLN A 121 3.79 -22.67 14.95
CA GLN A 121 4.68 -21.53 14.72
C GLN A 121 5.93 -21.58 15.61
N GLN A 122 5.79 -21.94 16.89
CA GLN A 122 6.92 -22.12 17.81
C GLN A 122 7.80 -23.33 17.41
N PHE A 123 7.19 -24.42 16.96
CA PHE A 123 7.91 -25.58 16.43
C PHE A 123 8.65 -25.24 15.13
N ALA A 124 8.00 -24.57 14.18
CA ALA A 124 8.64 -24.10 12.94
C ALA A 124 9.80 -23.12 13.23
N PHE A 125 9.66 -22.28 14.26
CA PHE A 125 10.73 -21.37 14.67
C PHE A 125 11.92 -22.09 15.32
N THR A 126 11.70 -22.92 16.34
CA THR A 126 12.78 -23.64 17.05
C THR A 126 13.52 -24.62 16.13
N THR A 127 12.88 -25.11 15.07
CA THR A 127 13.53 -25.91 14.02
C THR A 127 14.19 -25.09 12.91
N SER A 128 13.99 -23.77 12.84
CA SER A 128 14.44 -22.90 11.74
C SER A 128 15.96 -22.73 11.63
N THR A 129 16.42 -22.29 10.46
CA THR A 129 17.82 -21.90 10.21
C THR A 129 18.25 -20.70 11.05
N HIS A 130 17.36 -19.72 11.27
CA HIS A 130 17.61 -18.56 12.14
C HIS A 130 17.85 -18.99 13.59
N TYR A 131 16.99 -19.84 14.16
CA TYR A 131 17.14 -20.33 15.53
C TYR A 131 18.45 -21.10 15.70
N ARG A 132 18.75 -22.07 14.80
CA ARG A 132 20.03 -22.80 14.80
C ARG A 132 21.25 -21.88 14.68
N SER A 133 21.15 -20.83 13.85
CA SER A 133 22.22 -19.84 13.70
C SER A 133 22.42 -19.02 14.97
N SER A 134 21.35 -18.68 15.70
CA SER A 134 21.46 -18.07 17.04
C SER A 134 22.19 -18.97 18.02
N SER A 135 21.85 -20.27 18.06
CA SER A 135 22.50 -21.25 18.94
C SER A 135 23.99 -21.38 18.65
N LEU A 136 24.38 -21.45 17.36
CA LEU A 136 25.78 -21.52 16.96
C LEU A 136 26.55 -20.22 17.21
N LEU A 137 25.91 -19.05 17.02
CA LEU A 137 26.49 -17.75 17.35
C LEU A 137 26.76 -17.66 18.85
N VAL A 138 25.75 -17.91 19.67
CA VAL A 138 25.81 -17.84 21.13
C VAL A 138 26.82 -18.85 21.69
N LYS A 139 26.81 -20.11 21.22
CA LYS A 139 27.80 -21.12 21.64
C LYS A 139 29.24 -20.65 21.39
N ARG A 140 29.51 -20.12 20.19
CA ARG A 140 30.83 -19.63 19.77
C ARG A 140 31.25 -18.37 20.52
N GLU A 141 30.32 -17.46 20.79
CA GLU A 141 30.60 -16.14 21.34
C GLU A 141 30.78 -16.13 22.86
N PHE A 142 30.07 -17.03 23.57
CA PHE A 142 30.14 -17.18 25.03
C PHE A 142 30.85 -18.47 25.49
N GLY A 143 31.42 -19.24 24.56
CA GLY A 143 32.23 -20.43 24.89
C GLY A 143 31.45 -21.59 25.52
N LEU A 144 30.15 -21.71 25.22
CA LEU A 144 29.26 -22.70 25.84
C LEU A 144 29.57 -24.14 25.35
N SER A 145 29.31 -25.13 26.21
CA SER A 145 29.31 -26.55 25.81
C SER A 145 28.08 -26.91 24.95
N ASP A 146 28.03 -28.13 24.43
CA ASP A 146 26.81 -28.63 23.78
C ASP A 146 25.67 -28.82 24.78
N ASP A 147 25.96 -29.34 25.98
CA ASP A 147 24.99 -29.52 27.06
C ASP A 147 24.36 -28.19 27.49
N ASP A 148 25.17 -27.12 27.55
CA ASP A 148 24.70 -25.76 27.82
C ASP A 148 23.76 -25.23 26.73
N VAL A 149 23.99 -25.60 25.46
CA VAL A 149 23.11 -25.26 24.35
C VAL A 149 21.81 -26.09 24.37
N VAL A 150 21.88 -27.37 24.79
CA VAL A 150 20.68 -28.20 25.01
C VAL A 150 19.81 -27.57 26.10
N PHE A 151 20.39 -27.27 27.27
CA PHE A 151 19.71 -26.60 28.37
C PHE A 151 19.05 -25.27 27.95
N LEU A 152 19.74 -24.42 27.19
CA LEU A 152 19.15 -23.20 26.64
C LEU A 152 17.95 -23.47 25.72
N ASN A 153 17.98 -24.54 24.92
CA ASN A 153 16.84 -24.88 24.04
C ASN A 153 15.64 -25.45 24.83
N GLU A 154 15.89 -26.11 25.96
CA GLU A 154 14.85 -26.60 26.88
C GLU A 154 14.22 -25.47 27.69
N MET A 155 15.02 -24.54 28.20
CA MET A 155 14.54 -23.31 28.81
C MET A 155 13.65 -22.50 27.85
N ASP A 156 14.06 -22.38 26.58
CA ASP A 156 13.23 -21.71 25.56
C ASP A 156 11.90 -22.42 25.32
N ARG A 157 11.91 -23.76 25.25
CA ARG A 157 10.67 -24.56 25.16
C ARG A 157 9.75 -24.32 26.35
N ALA A 158 10.30 -24.27 27.56
CA ALA A 158 9.56 -23.98 28.78
C ALA A 158 8.95 -22.56 28.78
N VAL A 159 9.63 -21.57 28.16
CA VAL A 159 9.05 -20.23 27.94
C VAL A 159 7.96 -20.24 26.86
N PHE A 160 8.20 -20.90 25.72
CA PHE A 160 7.22 -20.93 24.62
C PHE A 160 5.93 -21.68 24.98
N GLY A 161 6.02 -22.76 25.76
CA GLY A 161 4.86 -23.45 26.34
C GLY A 161 4.29 -22.79 27.60
N GLY A 162 4.79 -21.62 28.02
CA GLY A 162 4.24 -20.86 29.13
C GLY A 162 4.52 -21.38 30.54
N MET A 163 5.35 -22.42 30.71
CA MET A 163 5.76 -22.93 32.03
C MET A 163 6.63 -21.93 32.80
N ILE A 164 7.45 -21.13 32.09
CA ILE A 164 8.33 -20.13 32.70
C ILE A 164 8.09 -18.77 32.03
N THR A 165 7.85 -17.72 32.83
CA THR A 165 7.77 -16.35 32.28
C THR A 165 9.15 -15.84 31.86
N LEU A 166 9.23 -14.89 30.93
CA LEU A 166 10.52 -14.30 30.54
C LEU A 166 11.30 -13.66 31.71
N HIS A 167 10.62 -13.23 32.79
CA HIS A 167 11.31 -12.82 34.01
C HIS A 167 11.96 -13.99 34.76
N GLY A 168 11.29 -15.14 34.84
CA GLY A 168 11.84 -16.36 35.45
C GLY A 168 13.02 -16.91 34.64
N TYR A 169 12.92 -16.87 33.31
CA TYR A 169 14.01 -17.21 32.38
C TYR A 169 15.25 -16.33 32.63
N ILE A 170 15.09 -15.00 32.67
CA ILE A 170 16.19 -14.06 32.96
C ILE A 170 16.80 -14.32 34.35
N ALA A 171 15.99 -14.67 35.35
CA ALA A 171 16.49 -14.98 36.69
C ALA A 171 17.32 -16.27 36.72
N ALA A 172 16.81 -17.36 36.13
CA ALA A 172 17.52 -18.63 36.06
C ALA A 172 18.87 -18.52 35.32
N LEU A 173 18.89 -17.83 34.18
CA LEU A 173 20.13 -17.60 33.40
C LEU A 173 21.17 -16.71 34.12
N ARG A 174 20.78 -15.97 35.17
CA ARG A 174 21.71 -15.18 36.00
C ARG A 174 22.39 -16.02 37.09
N GLU A 175 21.72 -17.05 37.60
CA GLU A 175 22.33 -18.01 38.53
C GLU A 175 23.21 -19.02 37.76
N GLU A 176 22.69 -19.57 36.65
CA GLU A 176 23.38 -20.53 35.78
C GLU A 176 24.65 -20.00 35.11
N PHE A 177 25.46 -20.90 34.53
CA PHE A 177 26.75 -20.61 33.89
C PHE A 177 27.79 -19.92 34.81
N PRO A 178 28.27 -20.59 35.88
CA PRO A 178 29.25 -20.02 36.83
C PRO A 178 30.64 -19.71 36.21
N ARG A 179 30.85 -19.97 34.91
CA ARG A 179 32.06 -19.61 34.16
C ARG A 179 32.02 -18.20 33.56
N LEU A 180 30.83 -17.59 33.44
CA LEU A 180 30.62 -16.27 32.86
C LEU A 180 30.50 -15.22 33.96
N ASP A 181 31.08 -14.02 33.75
CA ASP A 181 30.86 -12.90 34.67
C ASP A 181 29.41 -12.35 34.56
N ALA A 182 28.95 -11.58 35.55
CA ALA A 182 27.56 -11.09 35.58
C ALA A 182 27.18 -10.21 34.36
N LYS A 183 28.15 -9.54 33.74
CA LYS A 183 27.98 -8.70 32.55
C LYS A 183 28.00 -9.55 31.27
N GLU A 184 28.77 -10.63 31.25
CA GLU A 184 28.72 -11.65 30.19
C GLU A 184 27.38 -12.41 30.22
N LYS A 185 26.86 -12.74 31.42
CA LYS A 185 25.49 -13.30 31.57
C LYS A 185 24.42 -12.33 31.07
N ASP A 186 24.46 -11.05 31.47
CA ASP A 186 23.51 -10.05 30.97
C ASP A 186 23.61 -9.84 29.44
N ARG A 187 24.81 -9.95 28.86
CA ARG A 187 25.00 -9.91 27.40
C ARG A 187 24.44 -11.18 26.73
N LEU A 188 24.70 -12.36 27.29
CA LEU A 188 24.15 -13.64 26.81
C LEU A 188 22.62 -13.60 26.78
N ILE A 189 22.01 -13.14 27.88
CA ILE A 189 20.57 -12.96 28.00
C ILE A 189 20.06 -11.93 26.97
N SER A 190 20.78 -10.83 26.75
CA SER A 190 20.43 -9.81 25.75
C SER A 190 20.40 -10.36 24.32
N GLU A 191 21.41 -11.15 23.92
CA GLU A 191 21.43 -11.82 22.62
C GLU A 191 20.32 -12.88 22.51
N LEU A 192 20.08 -13.68 23.56
CA LEU A 192 18.98 -14.67 23.57
C LEU A 192 17.60 -14.01 23.42
N LEU A 193 17.32 -12.95 24.18
CA LEU A 193 16.09 -12.16 24.05
C LEU A 193 15.92 -11.60 22.63
N ALA A 194 16.99 -11.01 22.07
CA ALA A 194 16.96 -10.39 20.75
C ALA A 194 16.82 -11.38 19.58
N TYR A 195 17.49 -12.53 19.64
CA TYR A 195 17.50 -13.51 18.54
C TYR A 195 16.33 -14.49 18.63
N ARG A 196 15.85 -14.82 19.84
CA ARG A 196 14.92 -15.93 20.06
C ARG A 196 13.51 -15.50 20.50
N PHE A 197 13.37 -14.44 21.30
CA PHE A 197 12.07 -14.06 21.88
C PHE A 197 11.41 -12.82 21.26
N VAL A 198 12.18 -11.81 20.82
CA VAL A 198 11.65 -10.67 20.03
C VAL A 198 10.80 -11.08 18.81
N PRO A 199 11.09 -12.19 18.09
CA PRO A 199 10.20 -12.69 17.04
C PRO A 199 8.73 -12.94 17.47
N PHE A 200 8.46 -13.10 18.77
CA PHE A 200 7.16 -13.33 19.39
C PHE A 200 6.71 -12.19 20.33
N ASP A 201 7.25 -10.97 20.20
CA ASP A 201 6.87 -9.81 21.06
C ASP A 201 5.37 -9.47 21.05
N GLY A 202 4.59 -10.02 20.11
CA GLY A 202 3.12 -9.88 20.06
C GLY A 202 2.32 -10.98 20.78
N SER A 203 2.95 -12.09 21.17
CA SER A 203 2.31 -13.26 21.78
C SER A 203 2.91 -13.70 23.13
N LEU A 204 4.08 -13.18 23.51
CA LEU A 204 4.66 -13.34 24.85
C LEU A 204 4.22 -12.21 25.80
N SER A 205 3.96 -12.55 27.06
CA SER A 205 3.58 -11.60 28.12
C SER A 205 4.40 -11.88 29.40
N PRO A 206 5.25 -10.95 29.87
CA PRO A 206 5.66 -9.71 29.18
C PRO A 206 6.38 -10.02 27.85
N ASN A 207 6.49 -9.02 26.97
CA ASN A 207 7.30 -9.15 25.75
C ASN A 207 8.82 -9.09 26.07
N ALA A 208 9.68 -9.45 25.12
CA ALA A 208 11.13 -9.57 25.37
C ALA A 208 11.80 -8.23 25.68
N GLN A 209 11.31 -7.14 25.08
CA GLN A 209 11.84 -5.78 25.30
C GLN A 209 11.48 -5.25 26.69
N GLU A 210 10.24 -5.48 27.14
CA GLU A 210 9.78 -5.16 28.49
C GLU A 210 10.50 -6.02 29.54
N ALA A 211 10.70 -7.32 29.26
CA ALA A 211 11.46 -8.21 30.12
C ALA A 211 12.91 -7.76 30.29
N ALA A 212 13.60 -7.39 29.20
CA ALA A 212 14.94 -6.81 29.23
C ALA A 212 14.97 -5.49 30.02
N GLN A 213 14.08 -4.55 29.70
CA GLN A 213 14.02 -3.23 30.33
C GLN A 213 13.83 -3.33 31.85
N LYS A 214 12.91 -4.19 32.32
CA LYS A 214 12.65 -4.39 33.75
C LYS A 214 13.79 -5.12 34.48
N ALA A 215 14.55 -5.95 33.76
CA ALA A 215 15.73 -6.62 34.29
C ALA A 215 17.01 -5.75 34.28
N GLY A 216 16.96 -4.54 33.70
CA GLY A 216 18.10 -3.63 33.52
C GLY A 216 19.01 -3.99 32.33
N ILE A 217 18.58 -4.90 31.46
CA ILE A 217 19.39 -5.45 30.36
C ILE A 217 19.23 -4.58 29.10
N ALA A 218 20.36 -4.13 28.55
CA ALA A 218 20.38 -3.36 27.30
C ALA A 218 20.38 -4.30 26.09
N MET A 219 19.31 -4.25 25.28
CA MET A 219 19.18 -4.97 24.00
C MET A 219 20.32 -4.62 23.02
N PRO A 220 20.76 -5.53 22.15
CA PRO A 220 21.86 -5.27 21.22
C PRO A 220 21.47 -4.21 20.18
N ALA A 221 22.41 -3.34 19.82
CA ALA A 221 22.19 -2.24 18.86
C ALA A 221 21.83 -2.70 17.44
N ARG A 222 21.90 -4.01 17.16
CA ARG A 222 21.41 -4.67 15.95
C ARG A 222 20.64 -5.93 16.33
N ILE A 223 19.39 -5.76 16.74
CA ILE A 223 18.44 -6.88 16.81
C ILE A 223 18.30 -7.46 15.39
N PRO A 224 18.49 -8.78 15.18
CA PRO A 224 18.36 -9.40 13.87
C PRO A 224 16.90 -9.31 13.42
N TYR A 225 16.66 -8.95 12.16
CA TYR A 225 15.28 -8.75 11.72
C TYR A 225 14.60 -10.07 11.31
N TYR A 226 14.02 -10.75 12.29
CA TYR A 226 13.16 -11.93 12.14
C TYR A 226 11.89 -11.74 12.98
N ARG A 227 10.71 -12.04 12.42
CA ARG A 227 9.40 -11.81 13.07
C ARG A 227 8.41 -12.89 12.69
N ILE A 228 7.71 -13.45 13.66
CA ILE A 228 6.69 -14.48 13.41
C ILE A 228 5.33 -13.81 13.20
N TYR A 229 4.48 -14.51 12.42
CA TYR A 229 3.23 -13.98 11.90
C TYR A 229 2.04 -14.83 12.37
N ASP A 230 1.41 -14.37 13.44
CA ASP A 230 0.20 -14.96 14.03
C ASP A 230 -1.06 -14.70 13.18
N ALA A 231 -0.96 -13.76 12.23
CA ALA A 231 -1.96 -13.40 11.24
C ALA A 231 -1.38 -13.55 9.82
N PRO A 232 -2.20 -13.93 8.82
CA PRO A 232 -1.76 -14.00 7.43
C PRO A 232 -1.32 -12.62 6.92
N LEU A 233 -0.38 -12.60 5.98
CA LEU A 233 0.20 -11.38 5.45
C LEU A 233 -0.33 -11.10 4.04
N THR A 234 -0.72 -9.85 3.77
CA THR A 234 -1.02 -9.43 2.39
C THR A 234 0.23 -9.48 1.52
N PHE A 235 0.11 -9.74 0.22
CA PHE A 235 1.25 -9.68 -0.69
C PHE A 235 1.94 -8.30 -0.68
N ARG A 236 1.17 -7.20 -0.51
CA ARG A 236 1.72 -5.85 -0.30
C ARG A 236 2.53 -5.73 1.01
N GLY A 237 2.08 -6.37 2.09
CA GLY A 237 2.82 -6.45 3.35
C GLY A 237 4.09 -7.29 3.22
N ALA A 238 3.99 -8.43 2.55
CA ALA A 238 5.12 -9.31 2.25
C ALA A 238 6.21 -8.60 1.41
N ALA A 239 5.80 -7.75 0.46
CA ALA A 239 6.75 -6.95 -0.31
C ALA A 239 7.58 -5.98 0.56
N HIS A 240 6.96 -5.30 1.54
CA HIS A 240 7.68 -4.48 2.52
C HIS A 240 8.57 -5.31 3.45
N GLU A 241 8.12 -6.49 3.86
CA GLU A 241 8.87 -7.39 4.72
C GLU A 241 10.16 -7.89 4.04
N VAL A 242 10.06 -8.36 2.80
CA VAL A 242 11.20 -8.76 1.95
C VAL A 242 12.20 -7.61 1.79
N ALA A 243 11.71 -6.39 1.51
CA ALA A 243 12.59 -5.23 1.34
C ALA A 243 13.33 -4.87 2.64
N ARG A 244 12.67 -4.98 3.79
CA ARG A 244 13.29 -4.76 5.11
C ARG A 244 14.32 -5.85 5.44
N MET A 245 14.01 -7.11 5.22
CA MET A 245 14.94 -8.24 5.44
C MET A 245 16.19 -8.12 4.57
N ALA A 246 16.04 -7.69 3.32
CA ALA A 246 17.13 -7.48 2.37
C ALA A 246 17.78 -6.07 2.45
N GLY A 247 17.42 -5.26 3.45
CA GLY A 247 18.10 -4.01 3.76
C GLY A 247 17.88 -2.84 2.79
N PHE A 248 16.79 -2.81 2.02
CA PHE A 248 16.51 -1.72 1.07
C PHE A 248 15.12 -1.08 1.24
N THR A 249 14.98 0.16 0.78
CA THR A 249 13.72 0.92 0.90
C THR A 249 12.84 0.72 -0.34
N LEU A 250 11.58 0.32 -0.12
CA LEU A 250 10.62 0.04 -1.18
C LEU A 250 9.67 1.22 -1.40
N VAL A 251 9.70 1.80 -2.61
CA VAL A 251 8.93 3.02 -2.93
C VAL A 251 8.30 2.93 -4.32
N GLY A 252 7.04 3.34 -4.46
CA GLY A 252 6.38 3.51 -5.76
C GLY A 252 6.26 2.20 -6.56
N PRO A 253 6.47 2.22 -7.90
CA PRO A 253 6.25 1.05 -8.76
C PRO A 253 7.07 -0.20 -8.40
N ALA A 254 8.18 -0.06 -7.69
CA ALA A 254 8.96 -1.20 -7.19
C ALA A 254 8.15 -2.07 -6.21
N GLN A 255 7.23 -1.46 -5.44
CA GLN A 255 6.41 -2.18 -4.47
C GLN A 255 5.47 -3.18 -5.14
N GLU A 256 4.71 -2.74 -6.15
CA GLU A 256 3.80 -3.62 -6.88
C GLU A 256 4.57 -4.70 -7.66
N ARG A 257 5.80 -4.40 -8.11
CA ARG A 257 6.67 -5.38 -8.78
C ARG A 257 7.16 -6.47 -7.83
N ILE A 258 7.55 -6.16 -6.58
CA ILE A 258 7.85 -7.21 -5.58
C ILE A 258 6.58 -7.98 -5.24
N ARG A 259 5.46 -7.29 -4.99
CA ARG A 259 4.16 -7.92 -4.69
C ARG A 259 3.80 -8.97 -5.76
N ASP A 260 3.84 -8.59 -7.03
CA ASP A 260 3.51 -9.46 -8.15
C ASP A 260 4.55 -10.57 -8.35
N LEU A 261 5.82 -10.33 -8.01
CA LEU A 261 6.87 -11.34 -8.02
C LEU A 261 6.65 -12.41 -6.93
N ILE A 262 6.27 -12.00 -5.71
CA ILE A 262 5.90 -12.91 -4.62
C ILE A 262 4.64 -13.70 -4.99
N ILE A 263 3.60 -13.05 -5.53
CA ILE A 263 2.39 -13.73 -6.04
C ILE A 263 2.77 -14.79 -7.10
N SER A 264 3.68 -14.42 -8.02
CA SER A 264 4.12 -15.30 -9.10
C SER A 264 5.03 -16.45 -8.62
N ARG A 265 5.78 -16.28 -7.54
CA ARG A 265 6.59 -17.34 -6.91
C ARG A 265 5.72 -18.28 -6.08
N ASN A 266 4.83 -17.74 -5.24
CA ASN A 266 3.86 -18.49 -4.44
C ASN A 266 2.95 -19.38 -5.31
N LYS A 267 2.57 -18.92 -6.49
CA LYS A 267 1.78 -19.69 -7.47
C LYS A 267 2.60 -20.66 -8.34
N GLY A 268 3.91 -20.80 -8.10
CA GLY A 268 4.81 -21.66 -8.89
C GLY A 268 5.02 -21.21 -10.35
N ILE A 269 4.54 -20.02 -10.73
CA ILE A 269 4.61 -19.49 -12.10
C ILE A 269 6.04 -19.05 -12.44
N ARG A 270 6.86 -18.73 -11.43
CA ARG A 270 8.29 -18.42 -11.56
C ARG A 270 9.15 -19.31 -10.68
N ASN A 271 10.29 -19.73 -11.22
CA ASN A 271 11.36 -20.34 -10.44
C ASN A 271 12.30 -19.27 -9.84
N GLU A 272 13.17 -19.69 -8.92
CA GLU A 272 14.16 -18.85 -8.25
C GLU A 272 15.03 -18.02 -9.20
N ALA A 273 15.53 -18.61 -10.29
CA ALA A 273 16.35 -17.90 -11.27
C ALA A 273 15.58 -16.77 -11.98
N GLN A 274 14.30 -16.97 -12.26
CA GLN A 274 13.39 -15.95 -12.83
C GLN A 274 12.94 -14.90 -11.81
N VAL A 275 13.01 -15.20 -10.52
CA VAL A 275 12.85 -14.23 -9.43
C VAL A 275 14.10 -13.35 -9.35
N LEU A 276 15.28 -13.95 -9.30
CA LEU A 276 16.56 -13.25 -9.23
C LEU A 276 16.81 -12.33 -10.44
N ASP A 277 16.55 -12.81 -11.67
CA ASP A 277 16.66 -11.98 -12.87
C ASP A 277 15.72 -10.77 -12.83
N GLN A 278 14.46 -10.94 -12.39
CA GLN A 278 13.51 -9.83 -12.31
C GLN A 278 13.93 -8.80 -11.24
N LEU A 279 14.55 -9.23 -10.14
CA LEU A 279 15.09 -8.36 -9.09
C LEU A 279 16.27 -7.51 -9.62
N ARG A 280 17.20 -8.14 -10.34
CA ARG A 280 18.39 -7.51 -10.96
C ARG A 280 18.07 -6.57 -12.11
N ARG A 281 17.18 -7.00 -13.01
CA ARG A 281 16.84 -6.31 -14.27
C ARG A 281 16.38 -4.88 -14.02
N SER A 282 16.73 -3.94 -14.89
CA SER A 282 16.46 -2.51 -14.67
C SER A 282 14.95 -2.18 -14.61
N ALA A 283 14.61 -1.09 -13.93
CA ALA A 283 13.22 -0.62 -13.80
C ALA A 283 12.58 -0.26 -15.17
N GLU A 284 13.38 0.18 -16.15
CA GLU A 284 12.94 0.44 -17.52
C GLU A 284 12.57 -0.85 -18.26
N GLN A 285 13.33 -1.93 -18.04
CA GLN A 285 13.09 -3.26 -18.60
C GLN A 285 12.06 -4.08 -17.79
N GLY A 286 11.28 -3.42 -16.93
CA GLY A 286 10.23 -4.03 -16.10
C GLY A 286 10.72 -4.78 -14.85
N GLY A 287 12.03 -4.84 -14.60
CA GLY A 287 12.60 -5.41 -13.37
C GLY A 287 12.55 -4.43 -12.19
N ILE A 288 13.39 -4.63 -11.18
CA ILE A 288 13.43 -3.79 -9.97
C ILE A 288 14.71 -2.95 -9.88
N GLY A 289 15.82 -3.40 -10.47
CA GLY A 289 17.08 -2.67 -10.53
C GLY A 289 17.91 -2.76 -9.25
N LEU A 290 17.79 -3.87 -8.51
CA LEU A 290 18.61 -4.12 -7.32
C LEU A 290 20.03 -4.55 -7.73
N SER A 291 21.02 -4.24 -6.89
CA SER A 291 22.38 -4.80 -7.03
C SER A 291 22.38 -6.31 -6.77
N GLU A 292 23.41 -7.02 -7.21
CA GLU A 292 23.48 -8.50 -7.10
C GLU A 292 23.27 -8.99 -5.67
N GLU A 293 24.00 -8.41 -4.72
CA GLU A 293 23.96 -8.75 -3.30
C GLU A 293 22.55 -8.55 -2.71
N VAL A 294 21.91 -7.42 -3.03
CA VAL A 294 20.57 -7.08 -2.55
C VAL A 294 19.50 -7.91 -3.26
N ALA A 295 19.70 -8.29 -4.53
CA ALA A 295 18.81 -9.17 -5.27
C ALA A 295 18.85 -10.61 -4.73
N VAL A 296 20.04 -11.13 -4.39
CA VAL A 296 20.19 -12.44 -3.72
C VAL A 296 19.61 -12.41 -2.31
N ALA A 297 19.85 -11.35 -1.53
CA ALA A 297 19.23 -11.18 -0.22
C ALA A 297 17.69 -11.10 -0.31
N ALA A 298 17.15 -10.37 -1.29
CA ALA A 298 15.71 -10.26 -1.55
C ALA A 298 15.11 -11.60 -1.98
N GLN A 299 15.79 -12.38 -2.83
CA GLN A 299 15.37 -13.74 -3.17
C GLN A 299 15.33 -14.63 -1.93
N SER A 300 16.39 -14.65 -1.12
CA SER A 300 16.43 -15.45 0.12
C SER A 300 15.33 -15.04 1.10
N ALA A 301 15.01 -13.74 1.18
CA ALA A 301 13.92 -13.24 2.00
C ALA A 301 12.53 -13.61 1.46
N ILE A 302 12.35 -13.75 0.15
CA ILE A 302 11.10 -14.25 -0.46
C ILE A 302 10.89 -15.72 -0.09
N GLU A 303 11.91 -16.57 -0.22
CA GLU A 303 11.79 -18.01 0.10
C GLU A 303 11.58 -18.24 1.60
N ASP A 304 12.34 -17.56 2.46
CA ASP A 304 12.17 -17.60 3.93
C ASP A 304 10.75 -17.15 4.34
N LEU A 305 10.26 -16.03 3.80
CA LEU A 305 8.94 -15.52 4.11
C LEU A 305 7.81 -16.46 3.63
N LEU A 306 7.95 -17.05 2.43
CA LEU A 306 7.00 -18.03 1.91
C LEU A 306 6.97 -19.34 2.74
N GLY A 307 8.11 -19.73 3.33
CA GLY A 307 8.19 -20.88 4.21
C GLY A 307 7.55 -20.67 5.60
N ARG A 308 7.47 -19.42 6.08
CA ARG A 308 7.10 -19.09 7.47
C ARG A 308 5.82 -18.26 7.66
N ALA A 309 5.26 -17.68 6.60
CA ALA A 309 4.09 -16.81 6.68
C ALA A 309 3.00 -17.21 5.67
N GLN A 310 1.76 -17.39 6.15
CA GLN A 310 0.61 -17.58 5.27
C GLN A 310 0.35 -16.29 4.48
N LEU A 311 0.52 -16.31 3.16
CA LEU A 311 0.23 -15.15 2.30
C LEU A 311 -1.18 -15.21 1.72
N MET A 312 -1.86 -14.06 1.67
CA MET A 312 -3.22 -13.91 1.14
C MET A 312 -3.35 -12.67 0.25
N GLY A 313 -4.33 -12.67 -0.66
CA GLY A 313 -4.72 -11.50 -1.43
C GLY A 313 -5.27 -10.39 -0.54
N GLU A 314 -5.14 -9.13 -0.95
CA GLU A 314 -5.59 -7.98 -0.17
C GLU A 314 -7.10 -8.01 0.13
N GLU A 315 -7.93 -8.50 -0.79
CA GLU A 315 -9.38 -8.70 -0.59
C GLU A 315 -9.68 -9.87 0.35
N GLU A 316 -8.93 -10.98 0.23
CA GLU A 316 -9.07 -12.16 1.08
C GLU A 316 -8.69 -11.85 2.53
N TYR A 317 -7.61 -11.07 2.72
CA TYR A 317 -7.18 -10.56 4.02
C TYR A 317 -8.20 -9.59 4.63
N ALA A 318 -8.83 -8.71 3.83
CA ALA A 318 -9.91 -7.85 4.32
C ALA A 318 -11.11 -8.68 4.80
N ASN A 319 -11.48 -9.74 4.08
CA ASN A 319 -12.53 -10.68 4.49
C ASN A 319 -12.15 -11.47 5.76
N TRP A 320 -10.89 -11.94 5.85
CA TRP A 320 -10.35 -12.59 7.04
C TRP A 320 -10.39 -11.67 8.27
N LEU A 321 -9.96 -10.42 8.12
CA LEU A 321 -9.94 -9.41 9.19
C LEU A 321 -11.37 -9.07 9.65
N ASN A 322 -12.31 -8.87 8.72
CA ASN A 322 -13.72 -8.67 9.05
C ASN A 322 -14.31 -9.89 9.77
N SER A 323 -14.00 -11.11 9.33
CA SER A 323 -14.46 -12.33 10.01
C SER A 323 -13.88 -12.45 11.42
N LYS A 324 -12.60 -12.10 11.64
CA LYS A 324 -11.99 -12.04 12.97
C LYS A 324 -12.65 -11.00 13.88
N ILE A 325 -12.96 -9.80 13.35
CA ILE A 325 -13.66 -8.75 14.11
C ILE A 325 -15.07 -9.20 14.52
N HIS A 326 -15.81 -9.88 13.64
CA HIS A 326 -17.15 -10.40 13.95
C HIS A 326 -17.14 -11.70 14.76
N ALA A 327 -16.03 -12.45 14.78
CA ALA A 327 -15.89 -13.72 15.51
C ALA A 327 -15.37 -13.56 16.95
N VAL A 328 -15.11 -12.34 17.43
CA VAL A 328 -14.93 -12.08 18.87
C VAL A 328 -16.32 -11.96 19.50
N PRO A 329 -16.76 -12.95 20.32
CA PRO A 329 -18.02 -12.82 21.04
C PRO A 329 -17.89 -11.79 22.16
N SER A 330 -19.02 -11.28 22.67
CA SER A 330 -19.01 -10.37 23.82
C SER A 330 -18.59 -11.10 25.11
N ALA A 331 -17.29 -11.27 25.32
CA ALA A 331 -16.69 -11.99 26.45
C ALA A 331 -16.89 -11.31 27.83
N ALA A 332 -17.73 -10.28 27.90
CA ALA A 332 -18.12 -9.60 29.14
C ALA A 332 -19.32 -10.26 29.86
N SER A 333 -19.89 -11.33 29.30
CA SER A 333 -21.14 -11.96 29.80
C SER A 333 -20.97 -13.36 30.41
N SER A 334 -19.75 -13.92 30.43
CA SER A 334 -19.51 -15.33 30.79
C SER A 334 -18.56 -15.50 31.97
N THR A 335 -18.87 -14.87 33.12
CA THR A 335 -18.14 -15.09 34.38
C THR A 335 -19.09 -15.09 35.58
N ALA A 336 -20.06 -16.01 35.53
CA ALA A 336 -20.82 -16.46 36.70
C ALA A 336 -21.02 -17.98 36.60
N GLN A 337 -20.90 -18.65 37.76
CA GLN A 337 -21.23 -20.07 38.00
C GLN A 337 -20.43 -21.14 37.22
N SER A 338 -19.45 -21.72 37.91
CA SER A 338 -19.04 -23.12 37.75
C SER A 338 -18.86 -23.76 39.13
N SER A 339 -19.98 -24.00 39.82
CA SER A 339 -20.08 -24.78 41.06
C SER A 339 -21.52 -25.27 41.19
N ALA A 340 -21.77 -26.54 40.92
CA ALA A 340 -23.12 -27.05 40.69
C ALA A 340 -23.62 -27.94 41.83
N GLU A 341 -24.74 -27.56 42.46
CA GLU A 341 -25.51 -28.46 43.33
C GLU A 341 -27.02 -28.11 43.35
N ALA A 342 -27.68 -28.29 42.18
CA ALA A 342 -29.15 -28.29 41.99
C ALA A 342 -29.94 -27.01 42.39
N PRO A 343 -31.29 -26.99 42.24
CA PRO A 343 -32.12 -27.57 41.19
C PRO A 343 -32.67 -26.48 40.23
N SER A 344 -33.30 -26.89 39.14
CA SER A 344 -33.77 -26.01 38.06
C SER A 344 -35.04 -25.19 38.36
N THR A 345 -34.96 -23.86 38.31
CA THR A 345 -36.05 -22.94 37.92
C THR A 345 -35.49 -21.64 37.31
N LEU A 346 -36.29 -21.00 36.44
CA LEU A 346 -36.01 -19.75 35.68
C LEU A 346 -34.95 -19.84 34.56
N HIS A 347 -35.00 -18.85 33.66
CA HIS A 347 -34.31 -18.71 32.35
C HIS A 347 -34.99 -19.34 31.12
N LYS A 348 -36.26 -18.98 30.89
CA LYS A 348 -36.88 -19.03 29.54
C LYS A 348 -36.75 -17.72 28.78
N ASP A 349 -36.66 -16.62 29.52
CA ASP A 349 -36.84 -15.27 29.01
C ASP A 349 -35.68 -14.83 28.10
N GLU A 350 -34.46 -15.34 28.34
CA GLU A 350 -33.27 -15.07 27.52
C GLU A 350 -33.32 -15.72 26.13
N GLU A 351 -33.95 -16.90 25.97
CA GLU A 351 -34.16 -17.47 24.62
C GLU A 351 -35.09 -16.59 23.78
N ASP A 352 -36.12 -16.01 24.40
CA ASP A 352 -37.07 -15.14 23.73
C ASP A 352 -36.52 -13.70 23.53
N GLU A 353 -35.59 -13.22 24.38
CA GLU A 353 -34.78 -12.03 24.07
C GLU A 353 -33.85 -12.26 22.87
N ILE A 354 -33.13 -13.39 22.79
CA ILE A 354 -32.29 -13.71 21.62
C ILE A 354 -33.16 -13.81 20.35
N ARG A 355 -34.34 -14.45 20.42
CA ARG A 355 -35.29 -14.52 19.29
C ARG A 355 -35.81 -13.14 18.88
N THR A 356 -36.11 -12.25 19.82
CA THR A 356 -36.57 -10.89 19.49
C THR A 356 -35.45 -9.97 18.99
N ILE A 357 -34.19 -10.23 19.35
CA ILE A 357 -33.01 -9.55 18.76
C ILE A 357 -32.77 -10.05 17.32
N VAL A 358 -32.81 -11.37 17.08
CA VAL A 358 -32.70 -11.93 15.71
C VAL A 358 -33.85 -11.48 14.82
N ALA A 359 -35.08 -11.38 15.35
CA ALA A 359 -36.22 -10.81 14.64
C ALA A 359 -36.15 -9.27 14.43
N ARG A 360 -35.27 -8.56 15.17
CA ARG A 360 -34.97 -7.14 14.97
C ARG A 360 -33.85 -6.89 13.96
N MET A 361 -32.99 -7.87 13.69
CA MET A 361 -32.05 -7.75 12.58
C MET A 361 -32.83 -7.75 11.26
N PRO A 362 -32.66 -6.75 10.38
CA PRO A 362 -33.31 -6.79 9.08
C PRO A 362 -32.76 -8.01 8.31
N ALA A 363 -33.65 -8.95 8.00
CA ALA A 363 -33.29 -10.15 7.24
C ALA A 363 -32.53 -9.75 5.97
N GLN A 364 -31.39 -10.41 5.71
CA GLN A 364 -30.58 -10.21 4.51
C GLN A 364 -31.52 -10.16 3.29
N PRO A 365 -31.58 -9.03 2.56
CA PRO A 365 -32.62 -8.81 1.57
C PRO A 365 -32.54 -9.92 0.53
N ILE A 366 -33.60 -10.72 0.43
CA ILE A 366 -33.69 -11.86 -0.48
C ILE A 366 -33.29 -11.35 -1.86
N ARG A 367 -32.19 -11.89 -2.39
CA ARG A 367 -31.65 -11.46 -3.68
C ARG A 367 -32.69 -11.74 -4.75
N ARG A 368 -33.37 -10.69 -5.20
CA ARG A 368 -34.29 -10.74 -6.34
C ARG A 368 -33.42 -10.82 -7.58
N ASP A 369 -33.59 -11.88 -8.38
CA ASP A 369 -33.00 -12.00 -9.71
C ASP A 369 -33.20 -10.69 -10.47
N THR A 370 -32.09 -10.13 -10.97
CA THR A 370 -32.12 -8.91 -11.78
C THR A 370 -32.76 -9.17 -13.14
N THR A 371 -33.31 -8.13 -13.79
CA THR A 371 -33.86 -8.27 -15.15
C THR A 371 -32.82 -8.80 -16.13
N LEU A 372 -31.54 -8.45 -15.91
CA LEU A 372 -30.40 -9.00 -16.65
C LEU A 372 -30.21 -10.51 -16.40
N GLU A 373 -30.25 -11.00 -15.16
CA GLU A 373 -30.08 -12.44 -14.88
C GLU A 373 -31.23 -13.26 -15.46
N VAL A 374 -32.47 -12.75 -15.38
CA VAL A 374 -33.64 -13.34 -16.05
C VAL A 374 -33.46 -13.34 -17.58
N ALA A 375 -32.98 -12.23 -18.17
CA ALA A 375 -32.73 -12.13 -19.60
C ALA A 375 -31.58 -13.04 -20.08
N VAL A 376 -30.46 -13.13 -19.34
CA VAL A 376 -29.35 -14.05 -19.63
C VAL A 376 -29.84 -15.50 -19.63
N ARG A 377 -30.64 -15.89 -18.62
CA ARG A 377 -31.24 -17.22 -18.52
C ARG A 377 -32.20 -17.48 -19.69
N ALA A 378 -33.11 -16.54 -19.98
CA ALA A 378 -34.07 -16.66 -21.07
C ALA A 378 -33.42 -16.73 -22.47
N VAL A 379 -32.30 -16.04 -22.69
CA VAL A 379 -31.52 -16.16 -23.94
C VAL A 379 -30.75 -17.47 -23.98
N ALA A 380 -30.07 -17.85 -22.90
CA ALA A 380 -29.36 -19.12 -22.82
C ALA A 380 -30.28 -20.34 -23.02
N ASP A 381 -31.53 -20.26 -22.56
CA ASP A 381 -32.49 -21.35 -22.72
C ASP A 381 -33.00 -21.53 -24.15
N ARG A 382 -32.97 -20.49 -24.99
CA ARG A 382 -33.30 -20.55 -26.44
C ARG A 382 -32.18 -21.16 -27.28
N LEU A 383 -30.95 -21.24 -26.77
CA LEU A 383 -29.81 -21.73 -27.56
C LEU A 383 -29.89 -23.23 -27.79
N THR A 384 -29.76 -23.63 -29.05
CA THR A 384 -29.68 -25.02 -29.50
C THR A 384 -28.39 -25.71 -29.08
N TRP A 385 -27.33 -24.94 -28.84
CA TRP A 385 -26.06 -25.40 -28.28
C TRP A 385 -26.01 -25.12 -26.77
N ARG A 386 -25.74 -26.16 -25.99
CA ARG A 386 -25.36 -26.09 -24.57
C ARG A 386 -24.09 -26.91 -24.37
N SER A 387 -23.19 -26.48 -23.48
CA SER A 387 -22.06 -27.30 -23.09
C SER A 387 -22.46 -28.28 -21.98
N SER A 388 -21.83 -29.45 -21.95
CA SER A 388 -21.91 -30.37 -20.80
C SER A 388 -20.98 -29.97 -19.65
N ASP A 389 -20.02 -29.07 -19.89
CA ASP A 389 -19.15 -28.51 -18.86
C ASP A 389 -19.80 -27.25 -18.23
N PRO A 390 -20.07 -27.25 -16.91
CA PRO A 390 -20.58 -26.08 -16.19
C PRO A 390 -19.69 -24.83 -16.35
N TYR A 391 -18.37 -24.99 -16.49
CA TYR A 391 -17.46 -23.85 -16.62
C TYR A 391 -17.59 -23.16 -17.98
N LEU A 392 -17.69 -23.92 -19.07
CA LEU A 392 -18.04 -23.37 -20.39
C LEU A 392 -19.47 -22.79 -20.43
N GLN A 393 -20.43 -23.36 -19.70
CA GLN A 393 -21.79 -22.82 -19.58
C GLN A 393 -21.78 -21.44 -18.88
N SER A 394 -21.12 -21.29 -17.73
CA SER A 394 -20.96 -19.97 -17.10
C SER A 394 -20.13 -19.01 -17.96
N ARG A 395 -19.20 -19.51 -18.79
CA ARG A 395 -18.47 -18.67 -19.76
C ARG A 395 -19.39 -18.15 -20.88
N LEU A 396 -20.35 -18.96 -21.35
CA LEU A 396 -21.40 -18.54 -22.30
C LEU A 396 -22.31 -17.46 -21.69
N GLU A 397 -22.83 -17.69 -20.49
CA GLU A 397 -23.68 -16.75 -19.76
C GLU A 397 -22.98 -15.38 -19.54
N ASN A 398 -21.68 -15.39 -19.25
CA ASN A 398 -20.88 -14.16 -19.19
C ASN A 398 -20.74 -13.45 -20.55
N VAL A 399 -20.64 -14.18 -21.67
CA VAL A 399 -20.64 -13.57 -23.01
C VAL A 399 -22.01 -12.94 -23.32
N ILE A 400 -23.10 -13.67 -23.07
CA ILE A 400 -24.48 -13.18 -23.21
C ILE A 400 -24.67 -11.90 -22.38
N SER A 401 -24.35 -11.96 -21.08
CA SER A 401 -24.48 -10.83 -20.14
C SER A 401 -23.77 -9.57 -20.64
N THR A 402 -22.54 -9.68 -21.13
CA THR A 402 -21.81 -8.53 -21.69
C THR A 402 -22.36 -7.99 -23.00
N ARG A 403 -23.07 -8.80 -23.81
CA ARG A 403 -23.78 -8.28 -25.00
C ARG A 403 -25.07 -7.58 -24.61
N LEU A 404 -25.83 -8.14 -23.67
CA LEU A 404 -27.07 -7.55 -23.16
C LEU A 404 -26.85 -6.18 -22.49
N ARG A 405 -25.71 -5.99 -21.81
CA ARG A 405 -25.26 -4.67 -21.29
C ARG A 405 -24.61 -3.74 -22.35
N ASP A 406 -24.62 -4.11 -23.62
CA ASP A 406 -23.99 -3.37 -24.73
C ASP A 406 -22.46 -3.11 -24.60
N VAL A 407 -21.78 -3.87 -23.72
CA VAL A 407 -20.32 -3.75 -23.46
C VAL A 407 -19.48 -4.41 -24.56
N ARG A 408 -20.08 -5.28 -25.37
CA ARG A 408 -19.44 -5.95 -26.52
C ARG A 408 -20.30 -5.82 -27.77
N SER A 409 -19.66 -5.65 -28.92
CA SER A 409 -20.30 -5.70 -30.23
C SER A 409 -20.62 -7.14 -30.67
N LYS A 410 -21.54 -7.29 -31.64
CA LYS A 410 -21.89 -8.57 -32.25
C LYS A 410 -20.66 -9.34 -32.78
N ASN A 411 -19.70 -8.63 -33.40
CA ASN A 411 -18.48 -9.24 -33.93
C ASN A 411 -17.54 -9.74 -32.84
N GLU A 412 -17.45 -9.04 -31.71
CA GLU A 412 -16.63 -9.49 -30.57
C GLU A 412 -17.24 -10.72 -29.88
N VAL A 413 -18.57 -10.80 -29.78
CA VAL A 413 -19.29 -12.00 -29.34
C VAL A 413 -18.93 -13.19 -30.23
N PHE A 414 -19.11 -13.04 -31.54
CA PHE A 414 -18.79 -14.08 -32.53
C PHE A 414 -17.33 -14.57 -32.44
N ILE A 415 -16.37 -13.65 -32.39
CA ILE A 415 -14.93 -13.98 -32.24
C ILE A 415 -14.67 -14.67 -30.89
N LYS A 416 -15.35 -14.27 -29.81
CA LYS A 416 -15.19 -14.86 -28.48
C LYS A 416 -15.75 -16.27 -28.39
N LEU A 417 -16.84 -16.57 -29.09
CA LEU A 417 -17.41 -17.91 -29.21
C LEU A 417 -16.49 -18.86 -30.01
N MET A 418 -15.98 -18.39 -31.16
CA MET A 418 -15.09 -19.18 -32.03
C MET A 418 -13.69 -19.47 -31.44
N ARG A 419 -13.21 -18.61 -30.55
CA ARG A 419 -11.84 -18.69 -30.01
C ARG A 419 -11.66 -19.96 -29.15
N ASP A 420 -10.47 -20.56 -29.20
CA ASP A 420 -10.10 -21.76 -28.42
C ASP A 420 -10.29 -21.55 -26.90
N GLU A 421 -10.84 -22.58 -26.24
CA GLU A 421 -11.13 -22.63 -24.81
C GLU A 421 -9.92 -22.29 -23.92
N LYS A 422 -8.73 -22.76 -24.29
CA LYS A 422 -7.46 -22.55 -23.57
C LYS A 422 -7.04 -21.09 -23.53
N VAL A 423 -7.36 -20.33 -24.58
CA VAL A 423 -7.14 -18.87 -24.67
C VAL A 423 -8.43 -18.08 -24.36
N GLY A 424 -9.35 -18.70 -23.62
CA GLY A 424 -10.51 -18.06 -23.02
C GLY A 424 -11.70 -17.82 -23.94
N GLY A 425 -11.83 -18.55 -25.07
CA GLY A 425 -13.07 -18.57 -25.87
C GLY A 425 -13.96 -19.77 -25.53
N LEU A 426 -14.81 -20.22 -26.46
CA LEU A 426 -15.71 -21.37 -26.25
C LEU A 426 -15.52 -22.52 -27.27
N GLY A 427 -14.53 -22.42 -28.18
CA GLY A 427 -14.22 -23.48 -29.15
C GLY A 427 -15.33 -23.80 -30.16
N ILE A 428 -16.34 -22.93 -30.30
CA ILE A 428 -17.53 -23.22 -31.10
C ILE A 428 -17.20 -23.10 -32.59
N ASP A 429 -17.59 -24.10 -33.38
CA ASP A 429 -17.48 -24.05 -34.85
C ASP A 429 -18.10 -22.78 -35.43
N ARG A 430 -17.52 -22.24 -36.50
CA ARG A 430 -17.91 -20.98 -37.14
C ARG A 430 -19.42 -20.89 -37.39
N LYS A 431 -20.05 -21.95 -37.93
CA LYS A 431 -21.47 -21.90 -38.28
C LYS A 431 -22.35 -21.82 -37.03
N ARG A 432 -22.02 -22.63 -36.01
CA ARG A 432 -22.72 -22.60 -34.71
C ARG A 432 -22.49 -21.30 -33.95
N ALA A 433 -21.29 -20.71 -34.06
CA ALA A 433 -20.99 -19.41 -33.47
C ALA A 433 -21.82 -18.29 -34.11
N GLU A 434 -22.12 -18.38 -35.41
CA GLU A 434 -23.01 -17.46 -36.14
C GLU A 434 -24.46 -17.62 -35.65
N GLU A 435 -24.98 -18.87 -35.63
CA GLU A 435 -26.32 -19.22 -35.11
C GLU A 435 -26.53 -18.74 -33.65
N VAL A 436 -25.56 -18.96 -32.77
CA VAL A 436 -25.59 -18.50 -31.36
C VAL A 436 -25.50 -16.97 -31.27
N THR A 437 -24.68 -16.32 -32.09
CA THR A 437 -24.55 -14.85 -32.08
C THR A 437 -25.85 -14.17 -32.53
N ASP A 438 -26.56 -14.74 -33.52
CA ASP A 438 -27.83 -14.21 -33.98
C ASP A 438 -28.95 -14.33 -32.94
N GLU A 439 -29.02 -15.43 -32.19
CA GLU A 439 -30.00 -15.58 -31.10
C GLU A 439 -29.70 -14.64 -29.91
N ILE A 440 -28.41 -14.44 -29.58
CA ILE A 440 -28.00 -13.43 -28.58
C ILE A 440 -28.38 -12.02 -29.04
N GLU A 441 -28.26 -11.69 -30.34
CA GLU A 441 -28.62 -10.37 -30.86
C GLU A 441 -30.14 -10.13 -30.84
N LYS A 442 -30.97 -11.16 -31.07
CA LYS A 442 -32.43 -11.09 -30.85
C LYS A 442 -32.74 -10.78 -29.38
N GLY A 443 -32.11 -11.51 -28.45
CA GLY A 443 -32.24 -11.28 -27.02
C GLY A 443 -31.79 -9.88 -26.58
N TYR A 444 -30.75 -9.35 -27.20
CA TYR A 444 -30.32 -7.96 -27.00
C TYR A 444 -31.39 -6.96 -27.44
N VAL A 445 -31.98 -7.11 -28.63
CA VAL A 445 -33.07 -6.24 -29.11
C VAL A 445 -34.31 -6.32 -28.20
N GLU A 446 -34.63 -7.50 -27.67
CA GLU A 446 -35.76 -7.75 -26.78
C GLU A 446 -35.56 -7.16 -25.37
N PHE A 447 -34.42 -7.42 -24.74
CA PHE A 447 -34.22 -7.12 -23.31
C PHE A 447 -33.49 -5.81 -23.01
N ARG A 448 -32.73 -5.21 -23.95
CA ARG A 448 -31.93 -3.98 -23.72
C ARG A 448 -32.76 -2.85 -23.12
N GLY A 449 -34.00 -2.66 -23.57
CA GLY A 449 -34.89 -1.60 -23.07
C GLY A 449 -35.20 -1.73 -21.57
N ALA A 450 -35.48 -2.95 -21.10
CA ALA A 450 -35.76 -3.21 -19.68
C ALA A 450 -34.48 -3.15 -18.82
N ILE A 451 -33.38 -3.73 -19.31
CA ILE A 451 -32.08 -3.74 -18.62
C ILE A 451 -31.57 -2.30 -18.42
N ALA A 452 -31.62 -1.47 -19.47
CA ALA A 452 -31.21 -0.06 -19.38
C ALA A 452 -32.06 0.74 -18.39
N GLN A 453 -33.37 0.46 -18.29
CA GLN A 453 -34.24 1.11 -17.31
C GLN A 453 -33.95 0.67 -15.87
N GLU A 454 -33.65 -0.62 -15.62
CA GLU A 454 -33.25 -1.07 -14.28
C GLU A 454 -31.86 -0.52 -13.89
N GLU A 455 -30.89 -0.52 -14.80
CA GLU A 455 -29.56 0.05 -14.54
C GLU A 455 -29.63 1.58 -14.34
N GLU A 456 -30.41 2.33 -15.13
CA GLU A 456 -30.63 3.77 -14.93
C GLU A 456 -31.31 4.06 -13.58
N TYR A 457 -32.32 3.25 -13.18
CA TYR A 457 -32.98 3.37 -11.89
C TYR A 457 -31.98 3.13 -10.73
N ARG A 458 -31.20 2.04 -10.79
CA ARG A 458 -30.17 1.72 -9.78
C ARG A 458 -29.10 2.80 -9.68
N ILE A 459 -28.68 3.39 -10.80
CA ILE A 459 -27.70 4.49 -10.81
C ILE A 459 -28.31 5.75 -10.16
N LYS A 460 -29.57 6.09 -10.45
CA LYS A 460 -30.28 7.21 -9.80
C LYS A 460 -30.46 6.98 -8.29
N GLU A 461 -30.82 5.76 -7.89
CA GLU A 461 -30.93 5.36 -6.48
C GLU A 461 -29.58 5.53 -5.77
N GLN A 462 -28.49 4.97 -6.31
CA GLN A 462 -27.15 5.12 -5.73
C GLN A 462 -26.68 6.58 -5.67
N LEU A 463 -26.98 7.40 -6.68
CA LEU A 463 -26.67 8.82 -6.68
C LEU A 463 -27.45 9.57 -5.59
N THR A 464 -28.76 9.36 -5.45
CA THR A 464 -29.55 10.00 -4.37
C THR A 464 -29.13 9.52 -2.98
N ASP A 465 -28.74 8.26 -2.83
CA ASP A 465 -28.24 7.72 -1.56
C ASP A 465 -26.84 8.28 -1.20
N GLN A 466 -25.98 8.54 -2.18
CA GLN A 466 -24.73 9.29 -2.00
C GLN A 466 -24.99 10.77 -1.69
N GLN A 467 -25.91 11.42 -2.40
CA GLN A 467 -26.32 12.81 -2.16
C GLN A 467 -26.77 12.99 -0.70
N ARG A 468 -27.65 12.11 -0.22
CA ARG A 468 -28.15 12.09 1.17
C ARG A 468 -27.00 11.91 2.18
N LYS A 469 -26.02 11.04 1.91
CA LYS A 469 -24.85 10.83 2.79
C LYS A 469 -23.91 12.04 2.80
N ILE A 470 -23.78 12.76 1.69
CA ILE A 470 -23.01 14.01 1.60
C ILE A 470 -23.72 15.14 2.36
N GLU A 471 -25.04 15.25 2.22
CA GLU A 471 -25.85 16.25 2.93
C GLU A 471 -25.91 15.99 4.44
N GLU A 472 -26.07 14.74 4.87
CA GLU A 472 -26.03 14.37 6.29
C GLU A 472 -24.66 14.69 6.91
N ARG A 473 -23.56 14.38 6.19
CA ARG A 473 -22.20 14.73 6.64
C ARG A 473 -22.03 16.24 6.74
N LYS A 474 -22.40 17.01 5.71
CA LYS A 474 -22.36 18.48 5.74
C LYS A 474 -23.19 19.06 6.87
N ARG A 475 -24.36 18.47 7.18
CA ARG A 475 -25.20 18.91 8.30
C ARG A 475 -24.51 18.65 9.64
N ARG A 476 -23.91 17.47 9.83
CA ARG A 476 -23.15 17.13 11.03
C ARG A 476 -21.91 18.02 11.21
N GLU A 477 -21.15 18.24 10.15
CA GLU A 477 -20.02 19.18 10.12
C GLU A 477 -20.47 20.61 10.48
N ALA A 478 -21.63 21.07 9.96
CA ALA A 478 -22.19 22.38 10.32
C ALA A 478 -22.70 22.46 11.77
N GLU A 479 -23.32 21.41 12.29
CA GLU A 479 -23.75 21.28 13.69
C GLU A 479 -22.52 21.32 14.65
N GLU A 480 -21.43 20.63 14.29
CA GLU A 480 -20.16 20.62 15.04
C GLU A 480 -19.47 21.99 14.98
N HIS A 481 -19.41 22.63 13.80
CA HIS A 481 -18.88 23.98 13.64
C HIS A 481 -19.69 25.04 14.42
N ALA A 482 -21.02 24.91 14.47
CA ALA A 482 -21.88 25.79 15.26
C ALA A 482 -21.61 25.65 16.76
N ARG A 483 -21.52 24.41 17.28
CA ARG A 483 -21.17 24.14 18.68
C ARG A 483 -19.78 24.68 19.05
N TRP A 484 -18.79 24.49 18.17
CA TRP A 484 -17.43 25.03 18.36
C TRP A 484 -17.44 26.57 18.40
N TYR A 485 -18.24 27.22 17.56
CA TYR A 485 -18.37 28.68 17.55
C TYR A 485 -19.05 29.19 18.84
N GLU A 486 -20.13 28.55 19.29
CA GLU A 486 -20.75 28.85 20.59
C GLU A 486 -19.77 28.70 21.76
N GLU A 487 -18.99 27.61 21.78
CA GLU A 487 -17.99 27.39 22.82
C GLU A 487 -16.90 28.48 22.77
N LYS A 488 -16.44 28.88 21.59
CA LYS A 488 -15.48 29.99 21.43
C LYS A 488 -16.05 31.34 21.86
N VAL A 489 -17.35 31.60 21.65
CA VAL A 489 -18.02 32.78 22.18
C VAL A 489 -18.09 32.73 23.72
N LYS A 490 -18.49 31.60 24.31
CA LYS A 490 -18.52 31.40 25.77
C LYS A 490 -17.13 31.55 26.41
N GLN A 491 -16.09 30.99 25.79
CA GLN A 491 -14.69 31.15 26.22
C GLN A 491 -14.26 32.64 26.17
N ARG A 492 -14.60 33.37 25.10
CA ARG A 492 -14.30 34.82 25.00
C ARG A 492 -15.06 35.65 26.04
N GLN A 493 -16.34 35.34 26.29
CA GLN A 493 -17.15 36.01 27.32
C GLN A 493 -16.50 35.84 28.70
N GLY A 494 -16.16 34.60 29.09
CA GLY A 494 -15.48 34.32 30.35
C GLY A 494 -14.16 35.08 30.54
N VAL A 495 -13.35 35.22 29.48
CA VAL A 495 -12.13 36.07 29.51
C VAL A 495 -12.48 37.55 29.70
N THR A 496 -13.50 38.08 29.00
CA THR A 496 -13.91 39.48 29.17
C THR A 496 -14.50 39.77 30.55
N ASP A 497 -15.19 38.80 31.17
CA ASP A 497 -15.76 38.96 32.50
C ASP A 497 -14.71 38.82 33.60
N GLN A 498 -13.69 37.97 33.41
CA GLN A 498 -12.48 38.00 34.23
C GLN A 498 -11.79 39.38 34.14
N GLN A 499 -11.60 39.92 32.93
CA GLN A 499 -11.02 41.25 32.72
C GLN A 499 -11.83 42.36 33.40
N LYS A 500 -13.16 42.35 33.29
CA LYS A 500 -14.06 43.27 34.03
C LYS A 500 -13.84 43.14 35.54
N SER A 501 -13.86 41.92 36.08
CA SER A 501 -13.68 41.69 37.52
C SER A 501 -12.31 42.15 38.05
N THR A 502 -11.25 42.04 37.24
CA THR A 502 -9.91 42.55 37.60
C THR A 502 -9.83 44.08 37.50
N LEU A 503 -10.47 44.69 36.50
CA LEU A 503 -10.59 46.16 36.40
C LEU A 503 -11.43 46.72 37.56
N GLU A 504 -12.48 46.02 37.98
CA GLU A 504 -13.32 46.40 39.11
C GLU A 504 -12.59 46.28 40.45
N LYS A 505 -11.80 45.21 40.65
CA LYS A 505 -10.88 45.07 41.79
C LYS A 505 -9.80 46.15 41.81
N LEU A 506 -9.22 46.50 40.66
CA LEU A 506 -8.29 47.63 40.54
C LEU A 506 -8.98 48.96 40.91
N ARG A 507 -10.23 49.15 40.45
CA ARG A 507 -11.02 50.35 40.75
C ARG A 507 -11.38 50.48 42.23
N THR A 508 -11.71 49.37 42.91
CA THR A 508 -11.96 49.40 44.37
C THR A 508 -10.68 49.63 45.17
N VAL A 509 -9.54 49.05 44.78
CA VAL A 509 -8.23 49.33 45.42
C VAL A 509 -7.86 50.82 45.28
N VAL A 510 -8.02 51.40 44.09
CA VAL A 510 -7.79 52.84 43.87
C VAL A 510 -8.74 53.71 44.70
N ALA A 511 -10.02 53.33 44.80
CA ALA A 511 -11.02 54.05 45.60
C ALA A 511 -10.72 54.04 47.12
N HIS A 512 -9.97 53.06 47.62
CA HIS A 512 -9.55 53.00 49.03
C HIS A 512 -8.24 53.76 49.33
N GLY A 513 -7.72 54.54 48.37
CA GLY A 513 -6.65 55.51 48.61
C GLY A 513 -5.26 54.94 48.90
N MET A 514 -5.04 53.63 48.71
CA MET A 514 -3.75 52.96 48.91
C MET A 514 -2.72 53.34 47.84
N THR A 515 -2.16 54.54 47.96
CA THR A 515 -1.11 55.11 47.11
C THR A 515 0.26 54.53 47.42
N THR A 516 0.43 53.23 47.16
CA THR A 516 1.77 52.61 47.12
C THR A 516 2.42 52.78 45.74
N PRO A 517 3.75 52.97 45.65
CA PRO A 517 4.43 53.11 44.37
C PRO A 517 4.53 51.75 43.67
N ILE A 518 3.66 51.53 42.68
CA ILE A 518 3.61 50.27 41.92
C ILE A 518 4.81 50.21 40.96
N SER A 519 5.86 49.51 41.37
CA SER A 519 6.83 48.95 40.43
C SER A 519 6.13 47.91 39.58
N VAL A 520 6.00 48.16 38.26
CA VAL A 520 5.29 47.27 37.34
C VAL A 520 6.04 45.93 37.24
N PRO A 521 5.46 44.79 37.64
CA PRO A 521 6.10 43.49 37.48
C PRO A 521 6.11 43.12 35.98
N MET A 522 7.29 42.77 35.46
CA MET A 522 7.41 42.27 34.08
C MET A 522 6.66 40.95 33.89
N HIS A 523 6.21 40.69 32.67
CA HIS A 523 5.30 39.58 32.39
C HIS A 523 6.05 38.24 32.41
N PRO A 524 5.63 37.21 33.18
CA PRO A 524 6.39 35.97 33.43
C PRO A 524 6.47 34.99 32.22
N VAL A 525 6.26 35.52 31.01
CA VAL A 525 6.48 34.86 29.73
C VAL A 525 7.90 35.14 29.21
N GLU A 526 8.45 36.33 29.48
CA GLU A 526 9.74 36.77 28.94
C GLU A 526 10.92 36.04 29.60
N GLU A 527 10.89 35.80 30.92
CA GLU A 527 11.92 35.02 31.62
C GLU A 527 12.07 33.60 31.05
N LYS A 528 10.96 32.95 30.68
CA LYS A 528 10.97 31.60 30.09
C LYS A 528 11.47 31.58 28.65
N ALA A 529 11.41 32.71 27.94
CA ALA A 529 12.07 32.87 26.64
C ALA A 529 13.58 33.06 26.83
N GLN A 530 13.99 34.02 27.67
CA GLN A 530 15.41 34.31 27.92
C GLN A 530 16.17 33.13 28.54
N ALA A 531 15.53 32.34 29.42
CA ALA A 531 16.11 31.12 29.96
C ALA A 531 16.38 30.05 28.88
N LYS A 532 15.50 29.93 27.88
CA LYS A 532 15.73 29.04 26.73
C LYS A 532 16.84 29.55 25.81
N GLU A 533 16.91 30.85 25.55
CA GLU A 533 17.98 31.41 24.70
C GLU A 533 19.36 31.30 25.38
N ARG A 534 19.47 31.59 26.69
CA ARG A 534 20.72 31.35 27.46
C ARG A 534 21.13 29.88 27.45
N ALA A 535 20.18 28.95 27.61
CA ALA A 535 20.47 27.51 27.54
C ALA A 535 20.87 27.03 26.13
N GLN A 536 20.46 27.72 25.07
CA GLN A 536 20.72 27.32 23.69
C GLN A 536 21.96 27.98 23.05
N PHE A 537 22.35 29.18 23.49
CA PHE A 537 23.44 29.96 22.88
C PHE A 537 24.59 30.34 23.83
N GLY A 538 24.48 30.03 25.13
CA GLY A 538 25.50 30.34 26.13
C GLY A 538 25.57 31.84 26.47
N GLU A 539 26.61 32.23 27.21
CA GLU A 539 26.83 33.64 27.58
C GLU A 539 27.57 34.38 26.47
N LEU A 540 26.82 35.17 25.69
CA LEU A 540 27.33 35.90 24.54
C LEU A 540 28.20 37.09 24.97
N VAL A 541 29.52 36.97 24.76
CA VAL A 541 30.50 38.03 24.99
C VAL A 541 30.29 39.19 23.99
N PRO A 542 30.25 40.46 24.41
CA PRO A 542 30.05 41.59 23.51
C PRO A 542 31.24 41.81 22.57
N ALA A 543 30.98 41.84 21.26
CA ALA A 543 31.98 42.14 20.25
C ALA A 543 32.37 43.64 20.25
N SER A 544 33.67 43.93 20.18
CA SER A 544 34.18 45.30 20.18
C SER A 544 34.06 45.97 18.78
N PRO A 545 33.69 47.25 18.67
CA PRO A 545 33.44 47.90 17.38
C PRO A 545 34.73 48.25 16.63
N ALA A 546 34.89 47.70 15.42
CA ALA A 546 36.01 48.01 14.54
C ALA A 546 35.78 49.30 13.72
N ILE A 547 36.85 50.08 13.55
CA ILE A 547 36.84 51.41 12.92
C ILE A 547 37.09 51.30 11.40
N PRO A 548 36.34 52.00 10.53
CA PRO A 548 36.59 52.01 9.09
C PRO A 548 37.83 52.85 8.71
N LYS A 549 38.57 52.41 7.69
CA LYS A 549 39.61 53.19 6.99
C LYS A 549 39.44 53.10 5.46
N SER A 550 40.12 53.99 4.74
CA SER A 550 39.67 54.47 3.42
C SER A 550 40.82 54.72 2.42
N VAL A 551 40.44 54.80 1.13
CA VAL A 551 41.22 55.25 -0.06
C VAL A 551 42.25 54.27 -0.67
N ALA A 552 42.41 54.40 -2.00
CA ALA A 552 43.18 53.57 -2.96
C ALA A 552 44.64 54.13 -3.20
N PRO A 553 45.45 53.79 -4.24
CA PRO A 553 45.14 53.44 -5.65
C PRO A 553 45.98 52.28 -6.30
N SER A 554 45.79 52.09 -7.62
CA SER A 554 46.42 51.10 -8.56
C SER A 554 47.64 51.69 -9.33
N PRO A 555 48.31 51.01 -10.31
CA PRO A 555 48.17 49.65 -10.85
C PRO A 555 49.42 48.76 -10.55
N PRO A 556 50.34 48.27 -11.44
CA PRO A 556 50.58 48.37 -12.89
C PRO A 556 50.32 47.04 -13.68
N GLU A 557 51.22 46.64 -14.60
CA GLU A 557 51.17 45.50 -15.55
C GLU A 557 52.54 44.75 -15.56
N PRO A 558 52.66 43.50 -16.07
CA PRO A 558 53.18 43.30 -17.43
C PRO A 558 52.61 42.07 -18.20
N GLN A 559 53.09 41.85 -19.44
CA GLN A 559 52.51 40.97 -20.49
C GLN A 559 53.46 39.82 -20.96
N VAL A 560 53.01 39.05 -21.98
CA VAL A 560 53.79 38.11 -22.86
C VAL A 560 54.09 36.74 -22.19
N SER A 561 54.05 35.55 -22.84
CA SER A 561 54.10 35.20 -24.27
C SER A 561 53.18 34.06 -24.75
N GLN A 562 53.08 34.05 -26.08
CA GLN A 562 52.54 33.12 -27.07
C GLN A 562 53.26 31.76 -27.12
N GLN A 563 52.62 30.70 -27.63
CA GLN A 563 52.95 30.05 -28.94
C GLN A 563 52.14 28.76 -29.27
N SER A 564 51.39 28.83 -30.38
CA SER A 564 51.23 27.90 -31.53
C SER A 564 51.07 26.35 -31.44
N PRO A 565 50.43 25.70 -32.45
CA PRO A 565 50.07 24.27 -32.46
C PRO A 565 50.91 23.37 -33.39
N VAL A 566 50.64 22.05 -33.39
CA VAL A 566 51.14 21.04 -34.37
C VAL A 566 50.03 20.07 -34.84
N THR A 567 50.30 19.22 -35.86
CA THR A 567 49.28 18.64 -36.76
C THR A 567 49.60 17.19 -37.20
N SER A 568 48.56 16.43 -37.63
CA SER A 568 48.63 15.10 -38.29
C SER A 568 49.02 13.92 -37.37
N SER A 569 48.88 12.61 -37.67
CA SER A 569 48.45 11.84 -38.88
C SER A 569 48.19 10.36 -38.43
N ALA A 570 47.55 9.41 -39.14
CA ALA A 570 46.49 9.34 -40.17
C ALA A 570 46.18 7.84 -40.49
N LEU A 571 45.25 7.54 -41.42
CA LEU A 571 44.85 6.19 -41.92
C LEU A 571 44.10 5.29 -40.90
N LYS A 572 43.30 4.26 -41.27
CA LYS A 572 43.04 3.58 -42.58
C LYS A 572 41.62 2.99 -42.64
N THR A 573 41.04 2.83 -43.84
CA THR A 573 39.80 2.06 -44.10
C THR A 573 40.09 0.60 -44.50
N PRO A 574 39.17 -0.35 -44.23
CA PRO A 574 38.25 -0.91 -45.26
C PRO A 574 36.84 -1.22 -44.68
N SER A 575 35.82 -1.75 -45.38
CA SER A 575 35.37 -1.74 -46.79
C SER A 575 33.97 -2.38 -46.87
N VAL A 576 33.02 -1.72 -47.55
CA VAL A 576 31.80 -2.25 -48.22
C VAL A 576 31.04 -3.47 -47.63
N ARG A 577 29.76 -3.24 -47.28
CA ARG A 577 28.66 -4.16 -47.62
C ARG A 577 27.33 -3.40 -47.77
N ASP A 578 26.46 -3.91 -48.62
CA ASP A 578 25.39 -3.14 -49.28
C ASP A 578 24.07 -3.05 -48.49
N VAL A 579 23.31 -1.98 -48.77
CA VAL A 579 21.92 -1.78 -48.32
C VAL A 579 21.10 -1.35 -49.55
N PRO A 580 19.90 -1.93 -49.82
CA PRO A 580 19.24 -1.79 -51.12
C PRO A 580 18.64 -0.41 -51.41
N VAL A 581 18.63 -0.05 -52.70
CA VAL A 581 18.15 1.23 -53.23
C VAL A 581 16.63 1.28 -53.29
N ALA A 582 16.03 2.36 -52.75
CA ALA A 582 14.60 2.65 -52.90
C ALA A 582 14.28 3.21 -54.32
N PRO A 583 13.12 2.87 -54.92
CA PRO A 583 12.82 3.23 -56.30
C PRO A 583 12.51 4.72 -56.47
N VAL A 584 13.30 5.40 -57.32
CA VAL A 584 13.11 6.82 -57.68
C VAL A 584 11.94 6.95 -58.67
N VAL A 585 10.79 7.41 -58.20
CA VAL A 585 9.63 7.73 -59.04
C VAL A 585 9.90 9.00 -59.85
N LYS A 586 10.08 8.86 -61.17
CA LYS A 586 10.21 9.98 -62.11
C LYS A 586 8.83 10.51 -62.48
N VAL A 587 8.50 11.71 -62.04
CA VAL A 587 7.27 12.43 -62.42
C VAL A 587 7.48 13.12 -63.77
N SER A 588 6.44 13.18 -64.62
CA SER A 588 6.51 13.77 -65.96
C SER A 588 6.49 15.31 -65.96
N ALA A 589 7.08 15.92 -66.99
CA ALA A 589 7.20 17.38 -67.14
C ALA A 589 5.83 18.13 -67.18
N GLU A 590 4.75 17.48 -67.64
CA GLU A 590 3.38 18.01 -67.56
C GLU A 590 2.94 18.33 -66.12
N THR A 591 3.38 17.54 -65.13
CA THR A 591 2.98 17.71 -63.73
C THR A 591 3.68 18.91 -63.09
N GLU A 592 4.91 19.23 -63.48
CA GLU A 592 5.57 20.48 -63.07
C GLU A 592 4.92 21.72 -63.71
N ARG A 593 4.46 21.62 -64.96
CA ARG A 593 3.76 22.71 -65.66
C ARG A 593 2.47 23.09 -64.92
N MET A 594 1.63 22.11 -64.58
CA MET A 594 0.40 22.36 -63.82
C MET A 594 0.65 23.04 -62.46
N ARG A 595 1.79 22.75 -61.81
CA ARG A 595 2.14 23.33 -60.50
C ARG A 595 2.49 24.83 -60.58
N LYS A 596 2.93 25.35 -61.73
CA LYS A 596 3.23 26.77 -61.93
C LYS A 596 1.99 27.61 -62.28
N THR A 597 1.02 27.05 -63.00
CA THR A 597 -0.21 27.78 -63.40
C THR A 597 -1.16 28.06 -62.21
N ALA A 598 -0.98 27.39 -61.07
CA ALA A 598 -1.83 27.55 -59.89
C ALA A 598 -1.59 28.85 -59.08
N GLN A 599 -0.57 29.66 -59.40
CA GLN A 599 -0.26 30.91 -58.68
C GLN A 599 -1.03 32.13 -59.21
N GLY A 600 -2.29 31.95 -59.60
CA GLY A 600 -3.22 33.03 -59.96
C GLY A 600 -3.75 33.75 -58.71
N SER A 601 -3.70 35.08 -58.74
CA SER A 601 -4.02 35.96 -57.60
C SER A 601 -5.43 35.73 -57.00
N ARG A 602 -5.47 35.33 -55.72
CA ARG A 602 -6.62 35.60 -54.84
C ARG A 602 -6.45 36.99 -54.20
N PRO A 603 -7.54 37.74 -53.95
CA PRO A 603 -7.44 39.07 -53.34
C PRO A 603 -6.86 38.97 -51.92
N LYS A 604 -5.95 39.89 -51.58
CA LYS A 604 -5.47 40.04 -50.21
C LYS A 604 -6.60 40.56 -49.32
N ILE A 605 -6.92 39.80 -48.28
CA ILE A 605 -7.32 40.39 -47.00
C ILE A 605 -6.00 40.62 -46.27
N GLU A 606 -5.70 41.86 -45.87
CA GLU A 606 -4.49 42.15 -45.09
C GLU A 606 -4.76 41.80 -43.62
N ASP A 607 -4.47 40.54 -43.30
CA ASP A 607 -4.53 40.01 -41.94
C ASP A 607 -3.57 40.77 -41.01
N ILE A 608 -3.95 40.91 -39.74
CA ILE A 608 -3.30 41.86 -38.82
C ILE A 608 -1.87 41.41 -38.54
N ALA A 609 -0.90 42.12 -39.13
CA ALA A 609 0.50 41.76 -39.09
C ALA A 609 1.05 41.82 -37.65
N ALA A 610 1.18 40.65 -37.01
CA ALA A 610 1.72 40.54 -35.66
C ALA A 610 3.11 41.20 -35.56
N PRO A 611 3.35 42.04 -34.53
CA PRO A 611 4.56 42.84 -34.44
C PRO A 611 5.81 41.98 -34.29
N LYS A 612 6.77 42.15 -35.22
CA LYS A 612 8.05 41.43 -35.21
C LYS A 612 9.04 42.08 -34.23
N THR A 613 8.91 41.77 -32.94
CA THR A 613 9.84 42.24 -31.90
C THR A 613 10.52 41.08 -31.18
N SER A 614 11.86 41.05 -31.27
CA SER A 614 12.82 40.35 -30.38
C SER A 614 12.55 38.88 -29.99
N ALA A 615 13.43 37.98 -30.45
CA ALA A 615 13.45 36.58 -30.04
C ALA A 615 13.90 36.39 -28.57
N SER A 616 12.95 36.47 -27.62
CA SER A 616 13.12 35.97 -26.25
C SER A 616 11.81 35.61 -25.53
N SER A 617 10.64 35.89 -26.11
CA SER A 617 9.35 35.45 -25.55
C SER A 617 9.03 34.03 -26.03
N SER A 618 8.81 33.11 -25.07
CA SER A 618 8.35 31.75 -25.36
C SER A 618 6.94 31.81 -25.99
N SER A 619 6.83 31.49 -27.27
CA SER A 619 5.54 31.39 -27.96
C SER A 619 4.63 30.42 -27.21
N THR A 620 3.42 30.86 -26.85
CA THR A 620 2.43 30.07 -26.12
C THR A 620 1.93 28.89 -26.95
N ALA A 621 2.65 27.78 -26.89
CA ALA A 621 2.08 26.46 -27.12
C ALA A 621 0.92 26.24 -26.14
N LEU A 622 -0.13 25.55 -26.56
CA LEU A 622 -1.20 25.14 -25.64
C LEU A 622 -0.64 24.06 -24.70
N ALA A 623 -0.11 24.51 -23.56
CA ALA A 623 0.23 23.66 -22.44
C ALA A 623 -1.06 23.05 -21.87
N GLY A 624 -1.11 21.74 -21.68
CA GLY A 624 -2.21 21.11 -20.95
C GLY A 624 -2.19 21.52 -19.47
N PRO A 625 -3.30 21.36 -18.70
CA PRO A 625 -3.38 21.83 -17.31
C PRO A 625 -2.22 21.38 -16.41
N LEU A 626 -1.74 20.14 -16.59
CA LEU A 626 -0.58 19.60 -15.91
C LEU A 626 0.72 20.39 -16.18
N GLN A 627 0.92 20.80 -17.43
CA GLN A 627 2.09 21.56 -17.89
C GLN A 627 1.99 23.04 -17.48
N GLU A 628 0.79 23.61 -17.46
CA GLU A 628 0.55 24.97 -16.96
C GLU A 628 0.86 25.06 -15.45
N ILE A 629 0.36 24.11 -14.65
CA ILE A 629 0.69 24.01 -13.22
C ILE A 629 2.21 23.80 -13.03
N GLY A 630 2.81 22.89 -13.81
CA GLY A 630 4.24 22.56 -13.71
C GLY A 630 5.18 23.69 -14.11
N ASN A 631 4.78 24.55 -15.04
CA ASN A 631 5.57 25.67 -15.53
C ASN A 631 5.22 27.01 -14.85
N MET A 632 4.45 27.00 -13.75
CA MET A 632 3.99 28.22 -13.09
C MET A 632 5.15 29.12 -12.65
N THR A 633 5.23 30.31 -13.25
CA THR A 633 6.11 31.40 -12.84
C THR A 633 5.34 32.44 -12.04
N LEU A 634 6.06 33.32 -11.33
CA LEU A 634 5.48 34.46 -10.64
C LEU A 634 4.73 35.41 -11.58
N GLU A 635 5.24 35.62 -12.80
CA GLU A 635 4.55 36.42 -13.83
C GLU A 635 3.23 35.76 -14.25
N HIS A 636 3.22 34.43 -14.50
CA HIS A 636 2.00 33.72 -14.89
C HIS A 636 0.96 33.73 -13.76
N PHE A 637 1.39 33.57 -12.51
CA PHE A 637 0.51 33.68 -11.34
C PHE A 637 -0.16 35.07 -11.23
N ARG A 638 0.63 36.15 -11.39
CA ARG A 638 0.14 37.55 -11.46
C ARG A 638 -0.76 37.82 -12.67
N ARG A 639 -0.59 37.05 -13.75
CA ARG A 639 -1.38 37.15 -15.00
C ARG A 639 -2.72 36.40 -14.91
N ILE A 640 -2.78 35.29 -14.17
CA ILE A 640 -4.01 34.54 -13.90
C ILE A 640 -5.00 35.39 -13.09
N SER A 641 -4.51 36.16 -12.11
CA SER A 641 -5.31 37.14 -11.37
C SER A 641 -4.42 38.20 -10.71
N LYS A 642 -4.95 39.44 -10.65
CA LYS A 642 -4.35 40.55 -9.88
C LYS A 642 -4.46 40.36 -8.37
N ASP A 643 -5.49 39.64 -7.91
CA ASP A 643 -5.64 39.19 -6.52
C ASP A 643 -4.91 37.83 -6.37
N PRO A 644 -3.87 37.72 -5.52
CA PRO A 644 -3.15 36.47 -5.28
C PRO A 644 -4.01 35.32 -4.76
N LYS A 645 -5.08 35.60 -4.01
CA LYS A 645 -5.99 34.56 -3.49
C LYS A 645 -6.83 33.94 -4.60
N LEU A 646 -7.30 34.77 -5.53
CA LEU A 646 -7.97 34.28 -6.74
C LEU A 646 -6.98 33.57 -7.68
N ALA A 647 -5.71 33.97 -7.76
CA ALA A 647 -4.68 33.23 -8.49
C ALA A 647 -4.43 31.84 -7.89
N ALA A 648 -4.24 31.77 -6.57
CA ALA A 648 -4.13 30.51 -5.82
C ALA A 648 -5.36 29.61 -6.01
N LYS A 649 -6.56 30.17 -5.93
CA LYS A 649 -7.80 29.43 -6.19
C LYS A 649 -7.86 28.88 -7.61
N ARG A 650 -7.44 29.62 -8.64
CA ARG A 650 -7.39 29.09 -10.02
C ARG A 650 -6.44 27.89 -10.16
N VAL A 651 -5.30 27.89 -9.46
CA VAL A 651 -4.41 26.73 -9.41
C VAL A 651 -5.07 25.54 -8.69
N GLN A 652 -5.78 25.78 -7.58
CA GLN A 652 -6.60 24.77 -6.92
C GLN A 652 -7.68 24.19 -7.85
N ASP A 653 -8.40 25.05 -8.59
CA ASP A 653 -9.45 24.65 -9.53
C ASP A 653 -8.89 23.77 -10.67
N LEU A 654 -7.70 24.08 -11.19
CA LEU A 654 -7.00 23.24 -12.19
C LEU A 654 -6.59 21.86 -11.63
N VAL A 655 -6.13 21.79 -10.37
CA VAL A 655 -5.81 20.51 -9.70
C VAL A 655 -7.09 19.72 -9.35
N ALA A 656 -8.20 20.40 -9.09
CA ALA A 656 -9.50 19.79 -8.85
C ALA A 656 -10.06 19.16 -10.15
N LEU A 657 -10.02 19.89 -11.27
CA LEU A 657 -10.41 19.39 -12.60
C LEU A 657 -9.61 18.15 -13.01
N LEU A 658 -8.28 18.15 -12.77
CA LEU A 658 -7.45 16.95 -12.94
C LEU A 658 -7.89 15.79 -12.03
N GLY A 659 -8.53 16.05 -10.89
CA GLY A 659 -9.12 15.02 -10.03
C GLY A 659 -10.48 14.51 -10.46
N GLU A 660 -11.24 15.30 -11.22
CA GLU A 660 -12.46 14.85 -11.90
C GLU A 660 -12.12 13.90 -13.06
N GLU A 661 -11.00 14.11 -13.77
CA GLU A 661 -10.47 13.13 -14.73
C GLU A 661 -10.04 11.82 -14.07
N SER A 662 -9.19 11.88 -13.03
CA SER A 662 -8.82 10.72 -12.19
C SER A 662 -7.98 11.09 -10.97
N PHE A 663 -7.98 10.22 -9.96
CA PHE A 663 -7.08 10.32 -8.81
C PHE A 663 -5.58 10.41 -9.19
N ASN A 664 -5.17 9.67 -10.23
CA ASN A 664 -3.79 9.68 -10.73
C ASN A 664 -3.42 11.03 -11.36
N ARG A 665 -4.34 11.62 -12.14
CA ARG A 665 -4.19 12.97 -12.72
C ARG A 665 -4.11 14.05 -11.65
N ARG A 666 -4.94 14.00 -10.60
CA ARG A 666 -4.82 14.89 -9.42
C ARG A 666 -3.45 14.79 -8.76
N THR A 667 -2.98 13.57 -8.52
CA THR A 667 -1.69 13.32 -7.89
C THR A 667 -0.54 13.85 -8.74
N ALA A 668 -0.63 13.68 -10.07
CA ALA A 668 0.32 14.27 -11.01
C ALA A 668 0.28 15.81 -11.00
N GLY A 669 -0.90 16.44 -10.91
CA GLY A 669 -1.04 17.89 -10.77
C GLY A 669 -0.42 18.46 -9.49
N ILE A 670 -0.59 17.74 -8.37
CA ILE A 670 0.06 18.06 -7.09
C ILE A 670 1.59 18.00 -7.20
N GLN A 671 2.14 16.98 -7.88
CA GLN A 671 3.58 16.88 -8.11
C GLN A 671 4.09 17.92 -9.11
N ALA A 672 3.32 18.26 -10.13
CA ALA A 672 3.62 19.35 -11.05
C ALA A 672 3.76 20.67 -10.29
N TRP A 673 2.79 20.99 -9.40
CA TRP A 673 2.84 22.18 -8.55
C TRP A 673 4.08 22.21 -7.65
N ARG A 674 4.37 21.10 -6.94
CA ARG A 674 5.60 20.95 -6.13
C ARG A 674 6.88 21.18 -6.95
N SER A 675 6.87 20.83 -8.23
CA SER A 675 8.02 21.00 -9.13
C SER A 675 8.10 22.40 -9.79
N SER A 676 7.11 23.26 -9.62
CA SER A 676 7.01 24.54 -10.33
C SER A 676 8.11 25.55 -9.93
N PRO A 677 8.53 26.45 -10.85
CA PRO A 677 9.45 27.54 -10.53
C PRO A 677 8.99 28.40 -9.35
N LEU A 678 7.70 28.75 -9.29
CA LEU A 678 7.12 29.57 -8.22
C LEU A 678 7.19 28.87 -6.84
N GLN A 679 6.81 27.58 -6.77
CA GLN A 679 6.89 26.84 -5.50
C GLN A 679 8.34 26.62 -5.05
N LYS A 680 9.28 26.45 -5.98
CA LYS A 680 10.73 26.40 -5.68
C LYS A 680 11.25 27.74 -5.15
N GLN A 681 10.83 28.87 -5.71
CA GLN A 681 11.15 30.20 -5.18
C GLN A 681 10.62 30.36 -3.74
N TYR A 682 9.35 30.02 -3.49
CA TYR A 682 8.76 30.03 -2.15
C TYR A 682 9.55 29.16 -1.15
N LEU A 683 9.89 27.92 -1.51
CA LEU A 683 10.68 27.02 -0.66
C LEU A 683 12.09 27.58 -0.37
N SER A 684 12.73 28.24 -1.35
CA SER A 684 14.04 28.87 -1.13
C SER A 684 13.96 30.01 -0.10
N LEU A 685 12.93 30.88 -0.20
CA LEU A 685 12.67 31.96 0.77
C LEU A 685 12.38 31.40 2.17
N MET A 686 11.66 30.28 2.27
CA MET A 686 11.45 29.59 3.55
C MET A 686 12.79 29.13 4.15
N THR A 687 13.63 28.41 3.39
CA THR A 687 14.94 27.95 3.89
C THR A 687 15.86 29.10 4.30
N GLU A 688 15.85 30.20 3.55
CA GLU A 688 16.63 31.40 3.86
C GLU A 688 16.12 32.12 5.11
N SER A 689 14.79 32.16 5.31
CA SER A 689 14.17 32.76 6.50
C SER A 689 14.56 32.02 7.79
N PHE A 690 14.65 30.68 7.73
CA PHE A 690 15.16 29.86 8.83
C PHE A 690 16.65 30.09 9.07
N ALA A 691 17.47 30.15 8.01
CA ALA A 691 18.90 30.41 8.12
C ALA A 691 19.21 31.80 8.71
N ALA A 692 18.45 32.82 8.30
CA ALA A 692 18.55 34.19 8.83
C ALA A 692 17.86 34.39 10.20
N LYS A 693 17.12 33.39 10.70
CA LYS A 693 16.23 33.48 11.88
C LYS A 693 15.24 34.67 11.81
N MET A 694 14.79 35.04 10.61
CA MET A 694 13.86 36.15 10.39
C MET A 694 12.51 35.64 9.86
N PRO A 695 11.37 36.26 10.23
CA PRO A 695 10.09 35.92 9.61
C PRO A 695 10.10 36.29 8.13
N VAL A 696 9.55 35.39 7.29
CA VAL A 696 9.56 35.48 5.81
C VAL A 696 9.16 36.85 5.28
N GLN A 697 8.16 37.49 5.89
CA GLN A 697 7.69 38.84 5.54
C GLN A 697 8.84 39.86 5.56
N LYS A 698 9.58 39.97 6.68
CA LYS A 698 10.70 40.92 6.80
C LYS A 698 11.85 40.61 5.82
N LEU A 699 12.08 39.33 5.51
CA LEU A 699 13.07 38.92 4.52
C LEU A 699 12.66 39.35 3.12
N VAL A 700 11.39 39.21 2.76
CA VAL A 700 10.82 39.68 1.49
C VAL A 700 10.88 41.19 1.40
N ASP A 701 10.47 41.93 2.43
CA ASP A 701 10.56 43.39 2.50
C ASP A 701 12.01 43.87 2.26
N SER A 702 12.99 43.20 2.88
CA SER A 702 14.42 43.51 2.68
C SER A 702 14.91 43.25 1.24
N LYS A 703 14.32 42.28 0.53
CA LYS A 703 14.71 41.92 -0.84
C LYS A 703 13.99 42.72 -1.91
N GLN A 704 12.78 43.22 -1.66
CA GLN A 704 12.04 44.06 -2.62
C GLN A 704 12.80 45.33 -3.01
N GLY A 705 13.60 45.90 -2.09
CA GLY A 705 14.49 47.02 -2.38
C GLY A 705 15.53 46.76 -3.48
N SER A 706 15.80 45.49 -3.82
CA SER A 706 16.80 45.07 -4.80
C SER A 706 16.26 44.84 -6.23
N LYS A 707 15.00 45.25 -6.53
CA LYS A 707 14.39 45.17 -7.89
C LYS A 707 14.30 43.76 -8.52
N ALA A 708 14.38 42.70 -7.73
CA ALA A 708 14.30 41.32 -8.22
C ALA A 708 12.87 40.75 -8.18
N ASP A 709 12.56 39.78 -9.06
CA ASP A 709 11.26 39.11 -9.20
C ASP A 709 10.94 38.16 -8.02
N PHE A 710 10.72 38.73 -6.84
CA PHE A 710 10.25 38.02 -5.67
C PHE A 710 8.72 38.16 -5.46
N PRO A 711 8.06 37.12 -4.92
CA PRO A 711 6.66 37.21 -4.54
C PRO A 711 6.46 38.15 -3.35
N THR A 712 5.32 38.83 -3.30
CA THR A 712 4.92 39.71 -2.20
C THR A 712 4.50 38.90 -0.96
N ALA A 713 4.37 39.57 0.19
CA ALA A 713 3.84 38.95 1.40
C ALA A 713 2.43 38.37 1.22
N GLU A 714 1.60 38.99 0.37
CA GLU A 714 0.25 38.50 0.03
C GLU A 714 0.29 37.27 -0.88
N GLU A 715 1.17 37.27 -1.88
CA GLU A 715 1.39 36.11 -2.77
C GLU A 715 1.93 34.90 -2.00
N ILE A 716 2.88 35.12 -1.08
CA ILE A 716 3.38 34.08 -0.18
C ILE A 716 2.28 33.55 0.74
N SER A 717 1.42 34.43 1.28
CA SER A 717 0.27 33.99 2.10
C SER A 717 -0.70 33.12 1.29
N ALA A 718 -0.99 33.48 0.04
CA ALA A 718 -1.86 32.70 -0.84
C ALA A 718 -1.24 31.35 -1.26
N ILE A 719 0.09 31.31 -1.46
CA ILE A 719 0.84 30.08 -1.72
C ILE A 719 0.84 29.16 -0.49
N ILE A 720 0.98 29.70 0.72
CA ILE A 720 0.87 28.93 1.97
C ILE A 720 -0.53 28.32 2.12
N GLU A 721 -1.58 29.10 1.89
CA GLU A 721 -2.98 28.65 1.95
C GLU A 721 -3.26 27.53 0.94
N LEU A 722 -2.82 27.70 -0.32
CA LEU A 722 -2.90 26.69 -1.38
C LEU A 722 -2.14 25.40 -1.01
N ASN A 723 -0.92 25.52 -0.47
CA ASN A 723 -0.12 24.37 -0.06
C ASN A 723 -0.77 23.57 1.08
N GLY A 724 -1.46 24.25 2.01
CA GLY A 724 -2.28 23.61 3.04
C GLY A 724 -3.50 22.87 2.47
N ILE A 725 -4.23 23.50 1.54
CA ILE A 725 -5.40 22.89 0.86
C ILE A 725 -5.01 21.66 0.04
N LEU A 726 -3.85 21.70 -0.64
CA LEU A 726 -3.30 20.59 -1.41
C LEU A 726 -2.66 19.49 -0.54
N LYS A 727 -2.54 19.71 0.79
CA LYS A 727 -1.92 18.80 1.77
C LYS A 727 -0.49 18.38 1.39
N LEU A 728 0.35 19.39 1.12
CA LEU A 728 1.75 19.21 0.67
C LEU A 728 2.75 18.86 1.77
#